data_AF-A0A3D8RTL6-F1
#
_entry.id   AF-A0A3D8RTL6-F1
#
_cell.length_a   1.000
_cell.length_b   1.000
_cell.length_c   1.000
_cell.angle_alpha   90.00
_cell.angle_beta   90.00
_cell.angle_gamma   90.00
#
_symmetry.space_group_name_H-M   'P 1'
#
loop_
_entity.id
_entity.type
_entity.pdbx_description
1 polymer ?
#
loop_
_entity_poly.entity_id
_entity_poly.type
_entity_poly.pdbx_seq_one_letter_code
_entity_poly.pdbx_strand_id
1 'polypeptide(L)'
;MALTPTYSISKDDRQFQNHNPEPDRSATAVNLEHLDGRTKLTLTCYAHAFRIIQMISSLLAMPGLPRNACTECRTRKCKCIVAGIGLKCERCAKHSLACSYVTPPGSGPSSGYRTASVTSGPRPDPEHSRSSKHDEISTINGNPSPGHSSGFDIGEGTPAEILREGELTYELLLLYFNNFSDIHFMFDRDSFMRQVAIGEVPKVILYGMMALSVKYSNLPIFGKRPQSHRGEPLFHEARKLLKGEFDHASLTTIQAYILLSTYHLTFGGARKAWLYLCTASGMCKVLRLAEDNAESDPLKKEMARRLFATVILMDRMISPSLNVPLNFSLCEAFRQPCDDDEFKRIKFRQPPLTQTFPPANLIDEILKLSKLFAQICLFHRHGGEVETWQDLEHQQKEWPKALHETLVYNPINFESHRIRHNLRQFMYLHLLYHHVSQLIYFPYLRSSGSELTTETDRLRSLDCNFHASRITEIVQYSYMTAGFDIHNVSFGQILTVAAAVHMHACLTASSKEQREQSQNHLLIITDCLSRTREHCRIFDRISAQLDKFLQICGQSSSSRNVFDKNQRLLRQILHYGTAYEYMNHQNSGRLEAPSNASSEAITPPHGSASTPIAPVLSAEYIDWLATNADSVDAFQNCAWLYSDSSLNDLYSLCFTEPIFPANGMF
;
A
#
# COMPACT_ATOMS: atom_id res chain seq x y z
N MET A 1 -1.71 59.97 38.71
CA MET A 1 -1.53 59.91 37.25
C MET A 1 -2.33 58.71 36.76
N ALA A 2 -3.65 58.80 36.53
CA ALA A 2 -4.31 59.48 35.39
C ALA A 2 -3.88 58.81 34.06
N LEU A 3 -4.70 58.16 33.21
CA LEU A 3 -6.15 58.21 32.96
C LEU A 3 -6.61 56.97 32.14
N THR A 4 -7.81 56.46 32.42
CA THR A 4 -8.79 55.92 31.43
C THR A 4 -9.57 57.08 30.78
N PRO A 5 -10.10 56.96 29.53
CA PRO A 5 -11.56 56.82 29.29
C PRO A 5 -11.93 55.99 28.01
N THR A 6 -12.97 55.12 27.96
CA THR A 6 -14.44 55.25 27.75
C THR A 6 -14.99 55.64 26.36
N TYR A 7 -15.67 54.67 25.72
CA TYR A 7 -16.95 54.63 24.94
C TYR A 7 -17.46 55.81 24.07
N SER A 8 -18.01 55.46 22.88
CA SER A 8 -19.33 55.94 22.41
C SER A 8 -19.85 55.20 21.15
N ILE A 9 -21.13 54.82 21.17
CA ILE A 9 -21.96 54.30 20.06
C ILE A 9 -22.77 55.47 19.45
N SER A 10 -23.05 55.45 18.14
CA SER A 10 -24.15 56.21 17.54
C SER A 10 -24.83 55.43 16.40
N LYS A 11 -26.17 55.43 16.43
CA LYS A 11 -27.12 54.99 15.40
C LYS A 11 -27.44 56.14 14.43
N ASP A 12 -27.94 55.79 13.22
CA ASP A 12 -29.09 56.35 12.48
C ASP A 12 -28.88 56.11 10.96
N ASP A 13 -29.64 55.23 10.29
CA ASP A 13 -30.99 55.37 9.72
C ASP A 13 -31.07 56.16 8.40
N ARG A 14 -31.36 55.46 7.27
CA ARG A 14 -32.52 55.68 6.34
C ARG A 14 -32.38 55.07 4.92
N GLN A 15 -33.38 54.23 4.61
CA GLN A 15 -34.23 54.16 3.40
C GLN A 15 -33.73 53.64 2.02
N PHE A 16 -34.21 52.41 1.72
CA PHE A 16 -34.92 51.91 0.51
C PHE A 16 -34.76 52.59 -0.86
N GLN A 17 -34.39 51.80 -1.89
CA GLN A 17 -35.22 51.59 -3.10
C GLN A 17 -34.81 50.35 -3.93
N ASN A 18 -35.83 49.66 -4.44
CA ASN A 18 -35.80 48.45 -5.27
C ASN A 18 -35.17 48.66 -6.66
N HIS A 19 -34.40 47.68 -7.14
CA HIS A 19 -34.53 47.14 -8.51
C HIS A 19 -33.78 45.80 -8.65
N ASN A 20 -34.52 44.76 -9.06
CA ASN A 20 -33.98 43.58 -9.75
C ASN A 20 -33.98 43.90 -11.26
N PRO A 21 -32.97 43.49 -12.06
CA PRO A 21 -33.04 42.15 -12.68
C PRO A 21 -31.69 41.42 -12.97
N GLU A 22 -31.74 40.09 -12.87
CA GLU A 22 -31.03 39.03 -13.64
C GLU A 22 -29.48 38.94 -13.72
N PRO A 23 -28.94 37.72 -14.00
CA PRO A 23 -27.69 37.24 -13.42
C PRO A 23 -26.46 37.46 -14.32
N ASP A 24 -25.33 37.83 -13.73
CA ASP A 24 -24.06 37.88 -14.45
C ASP A 24 -22.96 37.03 -13.80
N ARG A 25 -22.24 36.33 -14.66
CA ARG A 25 -21.18 35.37 -14.37
C ARG A 25 -19.88 36.13 -14.09
N SER A 26 -19.47 36.23 -12.82
CA SER A 26 -18.05 36.49 -12.51
C SER A 26 -17.67 35.96 -11.13
N ALA A 27 -16.59 35.18 -11.09
CA ALA A 27 -15.96 34.70 -9.87
C ALA A 27 -15.44 35.89 -9.05
N THR A 28 -15.84 35.97 -7.79
CA THR A 28 -15.42 37.01 -6.85
C THR A 28 -13.96 36.83 -6.45
N ALA A 29 -13.13 37.83 -6.76
CA ALA A 29 -11.80 37.99 -6.21
C ALA A 29 -11.89 38.33 -4.71
N VAL A 30 -11.17 37.59 -3.88
CA VAL A 30 -11.07 37.87 -2.43
C VAL A 30 -10.22 39.12 -2.22
N ASN A 31 -10.78 40.13 -1.57
CA ASN A 31 -10.10 41.39 -1.30
C ASN A 31 -9.09 41.22 -0.15
N LEU A 32 -7.79 41.36 -0.46
CA LEU A 32 -6.66 40.99 0.40
C LEU A 32 -6.32 42.02 1.50
N GLU A 33 -7.02 43.15 1.59
CA GLU A 33 -6.59 44.27 2.44
C GLU A 33 -6.71 43.99 3.96
N HIS A 34 -7.57 43.07 4.41
CA HIS A 34 -7.84 42.79 5.83
C HIS A 34 -7.11 41.60 6.47
N LEU A 35 -6.16 40.98 5.78
CA LEU A 35 -5.38 39.86 6.33
C LEU A 35 -4.12 40.34 7.07
N ASP A 36 -3.82 39.69 8.19
CA ASP A 36 -2.58 39.89 8.98
C ASP A 36 -1.32 39.59 8.14
N GLY A 37 -0.21 40.25 8.48
CA GLY A 37 1.03 40.26 7.71
C GLY A 37 1.63 38.87 7.48
N ARG A 38 1.47 37.93 8.44
CA ARG A 38 1.89 36.53 8.28
C ARG A 38 1.07 35.79 7.23
N THR A 39 -0.25 35.97 7.22
CA THR A 39 -1.15 35.30 6.28
C THR A 39 -0.97 35.83 4.85
N LYS A 40 -0.69 37.13 4.69
CA LYS A 40 -0.32 37.73 3.40
C LYS A 40 0.99 37.16 2.86
N LEU A 41 2.00 36.98 3.71
CA LEU A 41 3.30 36.40 3.32
C LEU A 41 3.15 34.92 2.93
N THR A 42 2.35 34.15 3.67
CA THR A 42 2.07 32.74 3.37
C THR A 42 1.33 32.57 2.05
N LEU A 43 0.28 33.37 1.79
CA LEU A 43 -0.48 33.32 0.53
C LEU A 43 0.35 33.76 -0.68
N THR A 44 1.21 34.78 -0.53
CA THR A 44 2.12 35.20 -1.60
C THR A 44 3.22 34.16 -1.87
N CYS A 45 3.75 33.50 -0.83
CA CYS A 45 4.67 32.37 -0.99
C CYS A 45 4.00 31.18 -1.70
N TYR A 46 2.75 30.84 -1.37
CA TYR A 46 2.00 29.77 -2.05
C TYR A 46 1.69 30.11 -3.51
N ALA A 47 1.28 31.35 -3.81
CA ALA A 47 1.05 31.80 -5.18
C ALA A 47 2.36 31.80 -6.01
N HIS A 48 3.48 32.18 -5.40
CA HIS A 48 4.79 32.17 -6.06
C HIS A 48 5.30 30.74 -6.26
N ALA A 49 5.13 29.85 -5.27
CA ALA A 49 5.44 28.43 -5.39
C ALA A 49 4.59 27.75 -6.47
N PHE A 50 3.29 28.06 -6.55
CA PHE A 50 2.40 27.51 -7.58
C PHE A 50 2.80 27.97 -9.00
N ARG A 51 3.19 29.23 -9.16
CA ARG A 51 3.73 29.73 -10.44
C ARG A 51 5.07 29.11 -10.81
N ILE A 52 5.96 28.89 -9.84
CA ILE A 52 7.24 28.19 -10.04
C ILE A 52 6.99 26.71 -10.42
N ILE A 53 6.01 26.04 -9.78
CA ILE A 53 5.62 24.66 -10.09
C ILE A 53 4.99 24.55 -11.49
N GLN A 54 4.17 25.50 -11.91
CA GLN A 54 3.65 25.56 -13.28
C GLN A 54 4.76 25.81 -14.29
N MET A 55 5.69 26.72 -13.99
CA MET A 55 6.82 27.03 -14.87
C MET A 55 7.80 25.86 -15.00
N ILE A 56 8.05 25.11 -13.91
CA ILE A 56 8.87 23.90 -13.89
C ILE A 56 8.14 22.74 -14.61
N SER A 57 6.83 22.57 -14.42
CA SER A 57 6.03 21.58 -15.17
C SER A 57 6.03 21.86 -16.68
N SER A 58 6.02 23.13 -17.10
CA SER A 58 6.16 23.51 -18.51
C SER A 58 7.57 23.30 -19.06
N LEU A 59 8.62 23.44 -18.23
CA LEU A 59 10.02 23.19 -18.62
C LEU A 59 10.39 21.70 -18.63
N LEU A 60 9.71 20.86 -17.85
CA LEU A 60 9.91 19.41 -17.81
C LEU A 60 9.06 18.65 -18.86
N ALA A 61 8.21 19.35 -19.62
CA ALA A 61 7.41 18.81 -20.72
C ALA A 61 8.15 18.79 -22.07
N MET A 62 9.46 18.50 -22.09
CA MET A 62 10.19 18.20 -23.33
C MET A 62 10.20 16.69 -23.57
N PRO A 63 9.58 16.16 -24.64
CA PRO A 63 9.68 14.75 -24.98
C PRO A 63 11.14 14.39 -25.26
N GLY A 64 11.68 13.41 -24.53
CA GLY A 64 13.08 13.00 -24.68
C GLY A 64 13.37 12.39 -26.06
N LEU A 65 14.59 12.60 -26.55
CA LEU A 65 15.13 11.88 -27.72
C LEU A 65 14.95 10.36 -27.53
N PRO A 66 14.68 9.59 -28.60
CA PRO A 66 14.48 8.16 -28.49
C PRO A 66 15.70 7.48 -27.87
N ARG A 67 15.52 6.88 -26.69
CA ARG A 67 16.58 6.22 -25.89
C ARG A 67 17.19 4.98 -26.57
N ASN A 68 16.53 4.48 -27.60
CA ASN A 68 16.80 3.21 -28.25
C ASN A 68 17.18 3.44 -29.71
N ALA A 69 18.27 2.83 -30.20
CA ALA A 69 18.66 2.84 -31.62
C ALA A 69 17.53 2.35 -32.55
N CYS A 70 17.41 2.95 -33.75
CA CYS A 70 16.42 2.56 -34.77
C CYS A 70 16.62 1.11 -35.22
N THR A 71 15.56 0.48 -35.76
CA THR A 71 15.57 -0.94 -36.14
C THR A 71 16.73 -1.30 -37.06
N GLU A 72 16.98 -0.51 -38.11
CA GLU A 72 18.08 -0.73 -39.06
C GLU A 72 19.47 -0.67 -38.40
N CYS A 73 19.67 0.28 -37.48
CA CYS A 73 20.94 0.42 -36.76
C CYS A 73 21.12 -0.68 -35.70
N ARG A 74 20.03 -1.14 -35.09
CA ARG A 74 20.02 -2.22 -34.10
C ARG A 74 20.34 -3.57 -34.75
N THR A 75 19.70 -3.90 -35.87
CA THR A 75 19.92 -5.16 -36.61
C THR A 75 21.37 -5.26 -37.11
N ARG A 76 21.96 -4.14 -37.51
CA ARG A 76 23.36 -4.09 -37.96
C ARG A 76 24.39 -3.82 -36.85
N LYS A 77 23.96 -3.81 -35.57
CA LYS A 77 24.80 -3.55 -34.38
C LYS A 77 25.73 -2.34 -34.53
N CYS A 78 25.20 -1.20 -34.98
CA CYS A 78 25.98 0.01 -35.19
C CYS A 78 25.47 1.21 -34.37
N LYS A 79 26.29 2.25 -34.25
CA LYS A 79 25.92 3.49 -33.56
C LYS A 79 24.78 4.21 -34.29
N CYS A 80 23.73 4.55 -33.54
CA CYS A 80 22.57 5.29 -34.03
C CYS A 80 22.57 6.69 -33.39
N ILE A 81 22.69 7.74 -34.22
CA ILE A 81 22.74 9.14 -33.77
C ILE A 81 21.57 9.89 -34.40
N VAL A 82 20.74 10.53 -33.59
CA VAL A 82 19.57 11.30 -34.04
C VAL A 82 19.72 12.75 -33.58
N ALA A 83 19.54 13.69 -34.52
CA ALA A 83 19.70 15.12 -34.28
C ALA A 83 18.42 15.81 -33.75
N GLY A 84 17.27 15.14 -33.83
CA GLY A 84 15.98 15.67 -33.38
C GLY A 84 14.84 14.65 -33.55
N ILE A 85 13.70 14.92 -32.91
CA ILE A 85 12.51 14.05 -32.92
C ILE A 85 11.88 14.05 -34.31
N GLY A 86 11.48 12.87 -34.81
CA GLY A 86 10.85 12.72 -36.13
C GLY A 86 11.81 12.82 -37.32
N LEU A 87 13.13 12.88 -37.07
CA LEU A 87 14.16 12.84 -38.10
C LEU A 87 14.76 11.43 -38.25
N LYS A 88 15.19 11.09 -39.47
CA LYS A 88 16.00 9.90 -39.70
C LYS A 88 17.30 10.02 -38.91
N CYS A 89 17.81 8.91 -38.36
CA CYS A 89 19.15 8.91 -37.78
C CYS A 89 20.21 9.18 -38.87
N GLU A 90 21.36 9.71 -38.47
CA GLU A 90 22.42 10.17 -39.38
C GLU A 90 22.84 9.09 -40.39
N ARG A 91 22.97 7.83 -39.94
CA ARG A 91 23.30 6.70 -40.81
C ARG A 91 22.18 6.40 -41.81
N CYS A 92 20.92 6.31 -41.34
CA CYS A 92 19.80 6.02 -42.22
C CYS A 92 19.53 7.17 -43.21
N ALA A 93 19.82 8.42 -42.82
CA ALA A 93 19.78 9.57 -43.72
C ALA A 93 20.86 9.48 -44.79
N LYS A 94 22.12 9.21 -44.39
CA LYS A 94 23.28 9.14 -45.30
C LYS A 94 23.17 8.02 -46.34
N HIS A 95 22.57 6.89 -45.98
CA HIS A 95 22.43 5.73 -46.85
C HIS A 95 21.03 5.57 -47.46
N SER A 96 20.16 6.59 -47.33
CA SER A 96 18.79 6.58 -47.84
C SER A 96 17.96 5.37 -47.39
N LEU A 97 18.19 4.88 -46.16
CA LEU A 97 17.49 3.74 -45.59
C LEU A 97 16.17 4.16 -44.93
N ALA A 98 15.25 3.21 -44.78
CA ALA A 98 14.05 3.38 -43.98
C ALA A 98 14.44 3.41 -42.49
N CYS A 99 14.09 4.50 -41.79
CA CYS A 99 14.42 4.67 -40.38
C CYS A 99 13.14 4.51 -39.56
N SER A 100 13.14 3.63 -38.57
CA SER A 100 11.95 3.41 -37.71
C SER A 100 11.55 4.62 -36.87
N TYR A 101 12.33 5.70 -36.87
CA TYR A 101 11.96 6.97 -36.23
C TYR A 101 11.05 7.85 -37.09
N VAL A 102 10.87 7.52 -38.38
CA VAL A 102 10.04 8.31 -39.30
C VAL A 102 9.08 7.37 -40.02
N THR A 103 7.80 7.42 -39.67
CA THR A 103 6.73 6.81 -40.48
C THR A 103 6.45 7.70 -41.69
N PRO A 104 6.30 7.15 -42.92
CA PRO A 104 5.93 7.95 -44.08
C PRO A 104 4.55 8.60 -43.88
N PRO A 105 4.34 9.86 -44.29
CA PRO A 105 3.02 10.46 -44.25
C PRO A 105 2.16 9.86 -45.38
N GLY A 106 1.17 9.05 -45.00
CA GLY A 106 0.10 8.59 -45.89
C GLY A 106 0.00 7.06 -46.06
N SER A 107 -0.81 6.41 -45.22
CA SER A 107 -1.64 5.23 -45.58
C SER A 107 -2.48 4.79 -44.39
N GLY A 108 -3.72 5.29 -44.33
CA GLY A 108 -4.82 4.58 -43.67
C GLY A 108 -5.28 3.39 -44.55
N PRO A 109 -6.08 2.46 -44.01
CA PRO A 109 -6.37 1.21 -44.68
C PRO A 109 -7.47 1.40 -45.73
N SER A 110 -7.24 0.99 -46.98
CA SER A 110 -8.30 0.85 -47.98
C SER A 110 -8.00 -0.28 -48.96
N SER A 111 -8.88 -1.28 -48.86
CA SER A 111 -9.45 -2.14 -49.89
C SER A 111 -8.99 -1.93 -51.34
N GLY A 112 -8.64 -3.04 -51.99
CA GLY A 112 -9.19 -3.32 -53.33
C GLY A 112 -8.32 -2.96 -54.54
N TYR A 113 -7.55 -3.95 -54.98
CA TYR A 113 -7.41 -4.45 -56.36
C TYR A 113 -7.05 -3.53 -57.56
N ARG A 114 -6.23 -4.16 -58.43
CA ARG A 114 -5.97 -3.95 -59.88
C ARG A 114 -4.82 -2.97 -60.18
N THR A 115 -3.92 -3.18 -61.15
CA THR A 115 -3.72 -4.16 -62.23
C THR A 115 -2.37 -3.80 -62.88
N ALA A 116 -1.63 -4.77 -63.44
CA ALA A 116 -0.64 -4.47 -64.49
C ALA A 116 -0.62 -5.58 -65.56
N SER A 117 -1.31 -5.28 -66.65
CA SER A 117 -0.99 -5.50 -68.08
C SER A 117 0.04 -6.57 -68.52
N VAL A 118 -0.51 -7.65 -69.09
CA VAL A 118 -0.33 -8.25 -70.44
C VAL A 118 0.99 -8.03 -71.21
N THR A 119 1.64 -9.14 -71.60
CA THR A 119 2.02 -9.45 -73.01
C THR A 119 2.27 -10.96 -73.24
N SER A 120 1.67 -11.48 -74.33
CA SER A 120 1.66 -12.79 -75.03
C SER A 120 2.94 -13.65 -75.09
N GLY A 121 3.01 -15.00 -75.25
CA GLY A 121 2.16 -16.17 -75.60
C GLY A 121 3.11 -17.43 -75.75
N PRO A 122 2.83 -18.60 -76.40
CA PRO A 122 1.61 -19.44 -76.56
C PRO A 122 1.77 -20.98 -76.23
N ARG A 123 0.66 -21.62 -75.75
CA ARG A 123 0.06 -23.01 -75.95
C ARG A 123 0.92 -24.32 -76.07
N PRO A 124 0.36 -25.58 -75.93
CA PRO A 124 -1.04 -26.03 -75.73
C PRO A 124 -1.33 -27.16 -74.68
N ASP A 125 -2.63 -27.34 -74.42
CA ASP A 125 -3.47 -28.43 -73.84
C ASP A 125 -3.15 -29.90 -74.28
N PRO A 126 -3.66 -31.00 -73.63
CA PRO A 126 -5.10 -31.24 -73.37
C PRO A 126 -5.58 -32.01 -72.10
N GLU A 127 -6.77 -31.56 -71.67
CA GLU A 127 -8.03 -32.25 -71.33
C GLU A 127 -8.10 -33.61 -70.59
N HIS A 128 -8.90 -33.67 -69.51
CA HIS A 128 -10.20 -34.39 -69.38
C HIS A 128 -10.61 -34.45 -67.88
N SER A 129 -11.58 -33.66 -67.42
CA SER A 129 -13.04 -33.92 -67.43
C SER A 129 -13.60 -34.64 -66.19
N ARG A 130 -14.47 -33.88 -65.47
CA ARG A 130 -15.75 -34.25 -64.83
C ARG A 130 -15.77 -35.26 -63.68
N SER A 131 -16.20 -34.83 -62.48
CA SER A 131 -17.61 -34.87 -62.03
C SER A 131 -17.72 -34.67 -60.52
N SER A 132 -18.81 -34.00 -60.15
CA SER A 132 -19.26 -33.58 -58.83
C SER A 132 -19.94 -34.73 -58.06
N LYS A 133 -19.80 -34.80 -56.73
CA LYS A 133 -20.88 -34.58 -55.71
C LYS A 133 -20.67 -35.27 -54.34
N HIS A 134 -20.87 -34.45 -53.28
CA HIS A 134 -21.34 -34.71 -51.89
C HIS A 134 -20.59 -35.73 -51.01
N ASP A 135 -20.44 -35.60 -49.70
CA ASP A 135 -20.64 -34.60 -48.63
C ASP A 135 -19.92 -35.23 -47.42
N GLU A 136 -19.14 -34.48 -46.63
CA GLU A 136 -19.16 -34.49 -45.15
C GLU A 136 -18.04 -33.61 -44.57
N ILE A 137 -18.47 -32.72 -43.69
CA ILE A 137 -17.70 -31.76 -42.92
C ILE A 137 -17.19 -32.46 -41.66
N SER A 138 -15.88 -32.39 -41.38
CA SER A 138 -15.29 -32.06 -40.05
C SER A 138 -13.79 -32.35 -40.02
N THR A 139 -12.95 -31.32 -40.20
CA THR A 139 -11.54 -31.37 -39.79
C THR A 139 -11.05 -30.03 -39.27
N ILE A 140 -10.57 -30.06 -38.02
CA ILE A 140 -9.33 -29.43 -37.55
C ILE A 140 -9.26 -27.89 -37.67
N ASN A 141 -9.44 -27.21 -36.53
CA ASN A 141 -8.83 -25.90 -36.27
C ASN A 141 -7.98 -26.06 -34.99
N GLY A 142 -6.68 -25.77 -34.93
CA GLY A 142 -5.88 -24.86 -35.73
C GLY A 142 -5.49 -23.66 -34.86
N ASN A 143 -4.28 -23.71 -34.28
CA ASN A 143 -3.67 -22.67 -33.46
C ASN A 143 -3.68 -21.29 -34.14
N PRO A 144 -3.82 -20.18 -33.39
CA PRO A 144 -3.40 -18.87 -33.85
C PRO A 144 -1.95 -18.56 -33.43
N SER A 145 -1.14 -18.14 -34.41
CA SER A 145 0.21 -17.60 -34.23
C SER A 145 0.21 -16.09 -33.91
N PRO A 146 1.31 -15.56 -33.34
CA PRO A 146 1.31 -14.41 -32.44
C PRO A 146 1.56 -13.06 -33.11
N GLY A 147 0.94 -12.01 -32.56
CA GLY A 147 1.22 -10.62 -32.88
C GLY A 147 2.50 -10.12 -32.21
N HIS A 148 3.30 -9.37 -32.96
CA HIS A 148 4.53 -8.72 -32.53
C HIS A 148 4.30 -7.79 -31.32
N SER A 149 4.77 -8.20 -30.15
CA SER A 149 5.14 -7.30 -29.06
C SER A 149 6.68 -7.25 -28.99
N SER A 150 7.24 -6.16 -28.48
CA SER A 150 8.67 -6.06 -28.14
C SER A 150 8.98 -6.97 -26.95
N GLY A 151 8.84 -8.27 -27.16
CA GLY A 151 8.41 -9.23 -26.14
C GLY A 151 9.58 -9.94 -25.48
N PHE A 152 9.62 -9.85 -24.16
CA PHE A 152 10.35 -10.77 -23.29
C PHE A 152 10.04 -12.24 -23.67
N ASP A 153 11.05 -13.11 -23.64
CA ASP A 153 10.90 -14.54 -24.01
C ASP A 153 10.65 -15.40 -22.78
N ILE A 154 9.45 -15.24 -22.21
CA ILE A 154 9.07 -15.82 -20.91
C ILE A 154 8.27 -17.12 -21.09
N GLY A 155 8.08 -17.61 -22.31
CA GLY A 155 7.34 -18.85 -22.56
C GLY A 155 5.95 -18.85 -21.91
N GLU A 156 5.72 -19.78 -20.98
CA GLU A 156 4.44 -19.92 -20.28
C GLU A 156 4.26 -19.00 -19.06
N GLY A 157 5.31 -18.27 -18.64
CA GLY A 157 5.25 -17.42 -17.46
C GLY A 157 5.52 -18.17 -16.15
N THR A 158 6.19 -19.31 -16.21
CA THR A 158 6.57 -20.06 -15.00
C THR A 158 7.58 -19.27 -14.15
N PRO A 159 7.66 -19.51 -12.84
CA PRO A 159 8.69 -18.89 -11.99
C PRO A 159 10.12 -19.06 -12.52
N ALA A 160 10.44 -20.22 -13.09
CA ALA A 160 11.76 -20.49 -13.66
C ALA A 160 12.04 -19.63 -14.91
N GLU A 161 11.04 -19.43 -15.77
CA GLU A 161 11.16 -18.57 -16.95
C GLU A 161 11.23 -17.09 -16.58
N ILE A 162 10.43 -16.64 -15.61
CA ILE A 162 10.50 -15.26 -15.07
C ILE A 162 11.91 -14.99 -14.54
N LEU A 163 12.47 -15.93 -13.77
CA LEU A 163 13.82 -15.81 -13.22
C LEU A 163 14.91 -15.86 -14.30
N ARG A 164 14.68 -16.60 -15.40
CA ARG A 164 15.60 -16.67 -16.55
C ARG A 164 15.62 -15.34 -17.32
N GLU A 165 14.48 -14.67 -17.41
CA GLU A 165 14.35 -13.36 -18.06
C GLU A 165 14.91 -12.25 -17.15
N GLY A 166 16.19 -11.91 -17.37
CA GLY A 166 16.94 -11.00 -16.50
C GLY A 166 16.34 -9.60 -16.40
N GLU A 167 15.83 -9.05 -17.51
CA GLU A 167 15.21 -7.71 -17.52
C GLU A 167 13.93 -7.69 -16.69
N LEU A 168 13.08 -8.73 -16.82
CA LEU A 168 11.86 -8.87 -16.03
C LEU A 168 12.18 -9.05 -14.55
N THR A 169 13.13 -9.93 -14.22
CA THR A 169 13.59 -10.11 -12.84
C THR A 169 14.05 -8.78 -12.24
N TYR A 170 14.84 -8.00 -12.99
CA TYR A 170 15.32 -6.69 -12.55
C TYR A 170 14.17 -5.71 -12.29
N GLU A 171 13.18 -5.63 -13.18
CA GLU A 171 11.98 -4.79 -13.00
C GLU A 171 11.21 -5.16 -11.73
N LEU A 172 10.95 -6.45 -11.51
CA LEU A 172 10.22 -6.93 -10.33
C LEU A 172 10.99 -6.62 -9.03
N LEU A 173 12.32 -6.74 -9.03
CA LEU A 173 13.11 -6.38 -7.85
C LEU A 173 13.08 -4.88 -7.56
N LEU A 174 13.09 -4.03 -8.58
CA LEU A 174 12.90 -2.59 -8.40
C LEU A 174 11.51 -2.26 -7.82
N LEU A 175 10.47 -2.94 -8.30
CA LEU A 175 9.12 -2.80 -7.73
C LEU A 175 9.07 -3.20 -6.26
N TYR A 176 9.85 -4.20 -5.83
CA TYR A 176 9.95 -4.55 -4.41
C TYR A 176 10.51 -3.37 -3.59
N PHE A 177 11.64 -2.78 -3.99
CA PHE A 177 12.24 -1.67 -3.24
C PHE A 177 11.34 -0.43 -3.19
N ASN A 178 10.59 -0.18 -4.27
CA ASN A 178 9.66 0.93 -4.34
C ASN A 178 8.46 0.79 -3.39
N ASN A 179 8.07 -0.45 -3.06
CA ASN A 179 6.81 -0.73 -2.35
C ASN A 179 6.99 -1.19 -0.89
N PHE A 180 8.11 -1.80 -0.51
CA PHE A 180 8.31 -2.41 0.82
C PHE A 180 9.44 -1.79 1.67
N SER A 181 10.06 -0.70 1.20
CA SER A 181 11.19 -0.07 1.90
C SER A 181 10.81 0.55 3.25
N ASP A 182 9.53 0.84 3.49
CA ASP A 182 8.97 1.35 4.75
C ASP A 182 9.07 0.37 5.92
N ILE A 183 9.07 -0.93 5.66
CA ILE A 183 9.13 -1.97 6.70
C ILE A 183 10.32 -2.93 6.56
N HIS A 184 10.90 -3.08 5.37
CA HIS A 184 12.03 -3.99 5.13
C HIS A 184 13.35 -3.23 5.02
N PHE A 185 14.03 -3.04 6.16
CA PHE A 185 15.36 -2.41 6.22
C PHE A 185 16.50 -3.35 5.81
N MET A 186 16.21 -4.65 5.76
CA MET A 186 17.16 -5.75 5.59
C MET A 186 17.87 -5.85 4.23
N PHE A 187 17.54 -5.00 3.27
CA PHE A 187 18.18 -4.96 1.95
C PHE A 187 18.54 -3.52 1.55
N ASP A 188 19.77 -3.32 1.09
CA ASP A 188 20.19 -2.08 0.41
C ASP A 188 20.03 -2.24 -1.09
N ARG A 189 19.31 -1.32 -1.73
CA ARG A 189 18.98 -1.40 -3.16
C ARG A 189 20.21 -1.57 -4.04
N ASP A 190 21.17 -0.66 -4.00
CA ASP A 190 22.28 -0.73 -4.98
C ASP A 190 23.22 -1.90 -4.70
N SER A 191 23.42 -2.28 -3.43
CA SER A 191 24.23 -3.45 -3.10
C SER A 191 23.55 -4.74 -3.53
N PHE A 192 22.24 -4.84 -3.32
CA PHE A 192 21.45 -5.99 -3.75
C PHE A 192 21.43 -6.11 -5.27
N MET A 193 21.12 -5.04 -6.01
CA MET A 193 21.08 -5.11 -7.48
C MET A 193 22.45 -5.42 -8.10
N ARG A 194 23.55 -5.00 -7.47
CA ARG A 194 24.91 -5.44 -7.86
C ARG A 194 25.11 -6.94 -7.67
N GLN A 195 24.69 -7.50 -6.54
CA GLN A 195 24.75 -8.95 -6.28
C GLN A 195 23.90 -9.76 -7.26
N VAL A 196 22.75 -9.22 -7.68
CA VAL A 196 21.90 -9.84 -8.71
C VAL A 196 22.64 -9.90 -10.05
N ALA A 197 23.30 -8.82 -10.45
CA ALA A 197 24.02 -8.75 -11.73
C ALA A 197 25.18 -9.76 -11.84
N ILE A 198 25.78 -10.15 -10.71
CA ILE A 198 26.86 -11.15 -10.64
C ILE A 198 26.36 -12.56 -10.25
N GLY A 199 25.06 -12.74 -10.03
CA GLY A 199 24.46 -14.04 -9.73
C GLY A 199 24.70 -14.58 -8.32
N GLU A 200 25.00 -13.71 -7.35
CA GLU A 200 25.31 -14.11 -5.97
C GLU A 200 24.08 -14.20 -5.06
N VAL A 201 22.92 -13.69 -5.50
CA VAL A 201 21.71 -13.70 -4.67
C VAL A 201 21.04 -15.09 -4.70
N PRO A 202 20.76 -15.68 -3.53
CA PRO A 202 20.05 -16.96 -3.45
C PRO A 202 18.65 -16.89 -4.10
N LYS A 203 18.29 -17.92 -4.87
CA LYS A 203 16.99 -17.97 -5.59
C LYS A 203 15.78 -17.82 -4.67
N VAL A 204 15.85 -18.32 -3.44
CA VAL A 204 14.78 -18.17 -2.45
C VAL A 204 14.44 -16.70 -2.14
N ILE A 205 15.47 -15.83 -2.12
CA ILE A 205 15.30 -14.39 -1.91
C ILE A 205 14.71 -13.74 -3.15
N LEU A 206 15.22 -14.08 -4.33
CA LEU A 206 14.70 -13.58 -5.61
C LEU A 206 13.22 -13.91 -5.77
N TYR A 207 12.84 -15.18 -5.54
CA TYR A 207 11.44 -15.60 -5.59
C TYR A 207 10.58 -14.91 -4.54
N GLY A 208 11.06 -14.76 -3.30
CA GLY A 208 10.33 -14.07 -2.24
C GLY A 208 10.07 -12.59 -2.56
N MET A 209 11.08 -11.87 -3.06
CA MET A 209 10.93 -10.46 -3.45
C MET A 209 10.02 -10.30 -4.67
N MET A 210 10.20 -11.14 -5.70
CA MET A 210 9.34 -11.10 -6.90
C MET A 210 7.89 -11.49 -6.57
N ALA A 211 7.67 -12.44 -5.66
CA ALA A 211 6.32 -12.82 -5.21
C ALA A 211 5.57 -11.63 -4.59
N LEU A 212 6.28 -10.82 -3.80
CA LEU A 212 5.72 -9.60 -3.20
C LEU A 212 5.44 -8.51 -4.24
N SER A 213 6.30 -8.35 -5.24
CA SER A 213 6.30 -7.18 -6.11
C SER A 213 5.57 -7.35 -7.45
N VAL A 214 5.42 -8.57 -7.95
CA VAL A 214 4.80 -8.84 -9.27
C VAL A 214 3.37 -8.31 -9.40
N LYS A 215 2.66 -8.17 -8.28
CA LYS A 215 1.32 -7.58 -8.22
C LYS A 215 1.28 -6.11 -8.65
N TYR A 216 2.41 -5.39 -8.60
CA TYR A 216 2.53 -3.99 -9.04
C TYR A 216 3.01 -3.86 -10.50
N SER A 217 3.34 -4.96 -11.17
CA SER A 217 3.73 -4.91 -12.58
C SER A 217 2.52 -4.75 -13.48
N ASN A 218 2.62 -3.87 -14.47
CA ASN A 218 1.56 -3.65 -15.47
C ASN A 218 1.81 -4.42 -16.77
N LEU A 219 2.78 -5.34 -16.78
CA LEU A 219 3.11 -6.09 -17.99
C LEU A 219 1.96 -7.03 -18.40
N PRO A 220 1.56 -7.06 -19.69
CA PRO A 220 0.43 -7.87 -20.17
C PRO A 220 0.55 -9.37 -19.88
N ILE A 221 1.77 -9.90 -19.78
CA ILE A 221 2.06 -11.30 -19.43
C ILE A 221 1.39 -11.73 -18.11
N PHE A 222 1.21 -10.81 -17.16
CA PHE A 222 0.59 -11.09 -15.87
C PHE A 222 -0.92 -10.81 -15.88
N GLY A 223 -1.48 -10.30 -16.98
CA GLY A 223 -2.89 -9.94 -17.11
C GLY A 223 -3.86 -11.11 -16.96
N LYS A 224 -3.39 -12.35 -17.12
CA LYS A 224 -4.22 -13.56 -16.96
C LYS A 224 -4.66 -13.81 -15.51
N ARG A 225 -3.96 -13.25 -14.52
CA ARG A 225 -4.31 -13.39 -13.08
C ARG A 225 -4.64 -12.04 -12.46
N PRO A 226 -5.63 -11.98 -11.55
CA PRO A 226 -5.87 -10.80 -10.73
C PRO A 226 -4.57 -10.37 -10.04
N GLN A 227 -4.34 -9.05 -9.91
CA GLN A 227 -3.07 -8.51 -9.42
C GLN A 227 -2.63 -9.15 -8.09
N SER A 228 -3.57 -9.26 -7.16
CA SER A 228 -3.38 -9.85 -5.83
C SER A 228 -2.91 -11.32 -5.82
N HIS A 229 -3.16 -12.09 -6.89
CA HIS A 229 -2.79 -13.50 -7.01
C HIS A 229 -1.53 -13.75 -7.85
N ARG A 230 -0.98 -12.72 -8.52
CA ARG A 230 0.16 -12.88 -9.44
C ARG A 230 1.40 -13.46 -8.75
N GLY A 231 1.59 -13.19 -7.46
CA GLY A 231 2.75 -13.64 -6.69
C GLY A 231 2.71 -15.09 -6.23
N GLU A 232 1.56 -15.77 -6.31
CA GLU A 232 1.40 -17.11 -5.73
C GLU A 232 2.41 -18.12 -6.27
N PRO A 233 2.65 -18.27 -7.59
CA PRO A 233 3.61 -19.27 -8.08
C PRO A 233 5.03 -19.02 -7.59
N LEU A 234 5.44 -17.75 -7.56
CA LEU A 234 6.76 -17.34 -7.07
C LEU A 234 6.91 -17.62 -5.57
N PHE A 235 5.85 -17.34 -4.79
CA PHE A 235 5.78 -17.68 -3.37
C PHE A 235 5.94 -19.20 -3.15
N HIS A 236 5.28 -20.02 -3.97
CA HIS A 236 5.37 -21.49 -3.86
C HIS A 236 6.80 -21.99 -4.11
N GLU A 237 7.49 -21.46 -5.12
CA GLU A 237 8.89 -21.83 -5.38
C GLU A 237 9.82 -21.38 -4.26
N ALA A 238 9.67 -20.16 -3.74
CA ALA A 238 10.43 -19.70 -2.56
C ALA A 238 10.20 -20.63 -1.35
N ARG A 239 8.94 -20.99 -1.07
CA ARG A 239 8.57 -21.89 0.03
C ARG A 239 9.14 -23.30 -0.17
N LYS A 240 9.15 -23.81 -1.40
CA LYS A 240 9.72 -25.12 -1.75
C LYS A 240 11.22 -25.17 -1.44
N LEU A 241 11.95 -24.12 -1.82
CA LEU A 241 13.38 -24.00 -1.51
C LEU A 241 13.63 -23.92 0.01
N LEU A 242 12.79 -23.18 0.73
CA LEU A 242 12.92 -23.02 2.17
C LEU A 242 12.61 -24.30 2.97
N LYS A 243 11.84 -25.24 2.40
CA LYS A 243 11.47 -26.50 3.06
C LYS A 243 12.69 -27.33 3.49
N GLY A 244 13.76 -27.32 2.71
CA GLY A 244 15.00 -28.03 3.03
C GLY A 244 15.88 -27.32 4.07
N GLU A 245 15.60 -26.05 4.37
CA GLU A 245 16.41 -25.16 5.21
C GLU A 245 15.66 -24.75 6.49
N PHE A 246 14.59 -25.47 6.84
CA PHE A 246 13.64 -25.04 7.89
C PHE A 246 14.28 -24.94 9.29
N ASP A 247 15.32 -25.71 9.55
CA ASP A 247 16.11 -25.76 10.78
C ASP A 247 17.52 -25.15 10.63
N HIS A 248 17.87 -24.67 9.43
CA HIS A 248 19.15 -24.03 9.17
C HIS A 248 19.07 -22.51 9.41
N ALA A 249 19.61 -22.06 10.54
CA ALA A 249 19.65 -20.64 10.86
C ALA A 249 20.77 -19.93 10.09
N SER A 250 20.39 -19.01 9.19
CA SER A 250 21.30 -18.13 8.45
C SER A 250 20.64 -16.77 8.20
N LEU A 251 21.41 -15.75 7.83
CA LEU A 251 20.82 -14.45 7.44
C LEU A 251 19.87 -14.60 6.25
N THR A 252 20.21 -15.49 5.30
CA THR A 252 19.39 -15.77 4.12
C THR A 252 18.07 -16.45 4.48
N THR A 253 18.08 -17.44 5.37
CA THR A 253 16.84 -18.12 5.78
C THR A 253 15.93 -17.18 6.57
N ILE A 254 16.49 -16.36 7.45
CA ILE A 254 15.73 -15.30 8.15
C ILE A 254 15.10 -14.32 7.15
N GLN A 255 15.88 -13.79 6.20
CA GLN A 255 15.37 -12.90 5.14
C GLN A 255 14.24 -13.56 4.34
N ALA A 256 14.38 -14.84 3.97
CA ALA A 256 13.36 -15.59 3.25
C ALA A 256 12.07 -15.75 4.08
N TYR A 257 12.17 -16.13 5.35
CA TYR A 257 11.02 -16.22 6.25
C TYR A 257 10.30 -14.88 6.40
N ILE A 258 11.04 -13.76 6.48
CA ILE A 258 10.46 -12.42 6.55
C ILE A 258 9.74 -12.05 5.25
N LEU A 259 10.32 -12.30 4.08
CA LEU A 259 9.66 -12.06 2.78
C LEU A 259 8.34 -12.86 2.68
N LEU A 260 8.35 -14.14 3.05
CA LEU A 260 7.16 -14.99 3.00
C LEU A 260 6.12 -14.63 4.09
N SER A 261 6.57 -14.18 5.27
CA SER A 261 5.70 -13.61 6.31
C SER A 261 4.96 -12.39 5.76
N THR A 262 5.67 -11.44 5.17
CA THR A 262 5.08 -10.25 4.56
C THR A 262 4.13 -10.61 3.41
N TYR A 263 4.46 -11.63 2.62
CA TYR A 263 3.54 -12.11 1.57
C TYR A 263 2.21 -12.56 2.17
N HIS A 264 2.26 -13.40 3.21
CA HIS A 264 1.07 -13.82 3.95
C HIS A 264 0.27 -12.65 4.52
N LEU A 265 0.93 -11.61 5.05
CA LEU A 265 0.22 -10.40 5.51
C LEU A 265 -0.54 -9.73 4.38
N THR A 266 0.12 -9.47 3.24
CA THR A 266 -0.55 -8.80 2.11
C THR A 266 -1.68 -9.61 1.50
N PHE A 267 -1.62 -10.94 1.65
CA PHE A 267 -2.61 -11.88 1.16
C PHE A 267 -3.74 -12.16 2.17
N GLY A 268 -3.66 -11.64 3.41
CA GLY A 268 -4.68 -11.78 4.46
C GLY A 268 -4.47 -12.95 5.43
N GLY A 269 -3.35 -13.67 5.36
CA GLY A 269 -3.00 -14.79 6.22
C GLY A 269 -2.21 -14.39 7.47
N ALA A 270 -2.75 -13.51 8.32
CA ALA A 270 -1.97 -12.88 9.40
C ALA A 270 -1.39 -13.86 10.44
N ARG A 271 -2.11 -14.92 10.83
CA ARG A 271 -1.57 -15.96 11.73
C ARG A 271 -0.47 -16.80 11.07
N LYS A 272 -0.60 -17.13 9.77
CA LYS A 272 0.46 -17.80 9.02
C LYS A 272 1.70 -16.91 8.95
N ALA A 273 1.52 -15.61 8.66
CA ALA A 273 2.61 -14.65 8.69
C ALA A 273 3.33 -14.63 10.04
N TRP A 274 2.59 -14.65 11.15
CA TRP A 274 3.17 -14.71 12.49
C TRP A 274 3.98 -16.00 12.72
N LEU A 275 3.52 -17.17 12.27
CA LEU A 275 4.31 -18.40 12.37
C LEU A 275 5.66 -18.29 11.63
N TYR A 276 5.66 -17.73 10.42
CA TYR A 276 6.90 -17.49 9.68
C TYR A 276 7.81 -16.50 10.40
N LEU A 277 7.23 -15.46 11.01
CA LEU A 277 7.96 -14.48 11.83
C LEU A 277 8.54 -15.12 13.09
N CYS A 278 7.82 -16.03 13.76
CA CYS A 278 8.34 -16.77 14.91
C CYS A 278 9.56 -17.60 14.54
N THR A 279 9.53 -18.27 13.38
CA THR A 279 10.69 -19.04 12.89
C THR A 279 11.88 -18.11 12.63
N ALA A 280 11.68 -17.00 11.93
CA ALA A 280 12.72 -15.99 11.73
C ALA A 280 13.28 -15.45 13.06
N SER A 281 12.40 -15.16 14.03
CA SER A 281 12.76 -14.67 15.35
C SER A 281 13.58 -15.68 16.14
N GLY A 282 13.21 -16.96 16.08
CA GLY A 282 13.99 -18.06 16.67
C GLY A 282 15.38 -18.16 16.06
N MET A 283 15.48 -18.09 14.73
CA MET A 283 16.77 -18.07 14.03
C MET A 283 17.63 -16.85 14.41
N CYS A 284 17.05 -15.66 14.60
CA CYS A 284 17.78 -14.50 15.11
C CYS A 284 18.39 -14.73 16.49
N LYS A 285 17.66 -15.41 17.39
CA LYS A 285 18.14 -15.75 18.74
C LYS A 285 19.26 -16.79 18.70
N VAL A 286 19.12 -17.83 17.87
CA VAL A 286 20.17 -18.84 17.66
C VAL A 286 21.45 -18.21 17.14
N LEU A 287 21.35 -17.25 16.20
CA LEU A 287 22.50 -16.52 15.66
C LEU A 287 22.97 -15.35 16.53
N ARG A 288 22.31 -15.08 17.66
CA ARG A 288 22.62 -13.98 18.60
C ARG A 288 22.74 -12.62 17.90
N LEU A 289 21.83 -12.32 16.96
CA LEU A 289 21.90 -11.10 16.14
C LEU A 289 21.72 -9.79 16.93
N ALA A 290 21.15 -9.86 18.14
CA ALA A 290 21.02 -8.70 19.03
C ALA A 290 22.38 -8.26 19.59
N GLU A 291 23.34 -9.19 19.67
CA GLU A 291 24.63 -8.97 20.28
C GLU A 291 25.66 -8.44 19.27
N ASP A 292 26.72 -7.80 19.77
CA ASP A 292 27.84 -7.39 18.92
C ASP A 292 28.61 -8.65 18.47
N ASN A 293 28.24 -9.14 17.30
CA ASN A 293 28.87 -10.25 16.60
C ASN A 293 30.33 -9.93 16.21
N ALA A 294 31.16 -10.99 16.21
CA ALA A 294 32.58 -10.95 15.82
C ALA A 294 32.81 -10.79 14.30
N GLU A 295 31.76 -10.49 13.53
CA GLU A 295 31.85 -10.20 12.10
C GLU A 295 32.76 -8.98 11.89
N SER A 296 33.81 -9.20 11.09
CA SER A 296 34.85 -8.21 10.82
C SER A 296 34.47 -7.23 9.72
N ASP A 297 33.59 -7.63 8.80
CA ASP A 297 33.13 -6.77 7.71
C ASP A 297 32.05 -5.79 8.21
N PRO A 298 32.32 -4.47 8.24
CA PRO A 298 31.37 -3.48 8.74
C PRO A 298 30.05 -3.48 7.96
N LEU A 299 30.09 -3.78 6.66
CA LEU A 299 28.88 -3.82 5.83
C LEU A 299 28.00 -5.00 6.21
N LYS A 300 28.57 -6.20 6.35
CA LYS A 300 27.81 -7.40 6.77
C LYS A 300 27.25 -7.23 8.17
N LYS A 301 28.02 -6.64 9.09
CA LYS A 301 27.59 -6.36 10.45
C LYS A 301 26.39 -5.41 10.46
N GLU A 302 26.43 -4.34 9.67
CA GLU A 302 25.32 -3.39 9.57
C GLU A 302 24.08 -3.99 8.88
N MET A 303 24.26 -4.80 7.83
CA MET A 303 23.15 -5.51 7.20
C MET A 303 22.47 -6.51 8.15
N ALA A 304 23.23 -7.18 9.03
CA ALA A 304 22.68 -8.05 10.06
C ALA A 304 21.85 -7.26 11.10
N ARG A 305 22.30 -6.06 11.51
CA ARG A 305 21.52 -5.16 12.40
C ARG A 305 20.23 -4.70 11.74
N ARG A 306 20.28 -4.31 10.47
CA ARG A 306 19.08 -3.91 9.71
C ARG A 306 18.10 -5.06 9.50
N LEU A 307 18.59 -6.28 9.34
CA LEU A 307 17.76 -7.49 9.36
C LEU A 307 17.09 -7.69 10.72
N PHE A 308 17.85 -7.64 11.80
CA PHE A 308 17.29 -7.78 13.15
C PHE A 308 16.26 -6.67 13.46
N ALA A 309 16.56 -5.42 13.10
CA ALA A 309 15.62 -4.29 13.20
C ALA A 309 14.32 -4.52 12.41
N THR A 310 14.40 -5.11 11.22
CA THR A 310 13.21 -5.49 10.42
C THR A 310 12.35 -6.51 11.17
N VAL A 311 12.98 -7.55 11.74
CA VAL A 311 12.27 -8.58 12.53
C VAL A 311 11.60 -7.97 13.77
N ILE A 312 12.31 -7.11 14.50
CA ILE A 312 11.80 -6.42 15.69
C ILE A 312 10.62 -5.50 15.34
N LEU A 313 10.72 -4.72 14.26
CA LEU A 313 9.64 -3.88 13.78
C LEU A 313 8.39 -4.74 13.49
N MET A 314 8.55 -5.82 12.73
CA MET A 314 7.43 -6.69 12.38
C MET A 314 6.79 -7.35 13.60
N ASP A 315 7.59 -7.83 14.57
CA ASP A 315 7.07 -8.42 15.81
C ASP A 315 6.21 -7.43 16.60
N ARG A 316 6.69 -6.18 16.74
CA ARG A 316 5.98 -5.10 17.42
C ARG A 316 4.70 -4.67 16.71
N MET A 317 4.65 -4.72 15.38
CA MET A 317 3.44 -4.34 14.63
C MET A 317 2.42 -5.48 14.55
N ILE A 318 2.86 -6.74 14.47
CA ILE A 318 1.99 -7.89 14.19
C ILE A 318 1.47 -8.55 15.47
N SER A 319 2.33 -8.81 16.44
CA SER A 319 1.99 -9.63 17.62
C SER A 319 0.91 -8.99 18.51
N PRO A 320 0.97 -7.69 18.84
CA PRO A 320 -0.11 -7.02 19.58
C PRO A 320 -1.43 -7.03 18.82
N SER A 321 -1.37 -6.86 17.50
CA SER A 321 -2.52 -6.84 16.61
C SER A 321 -3.21 -8.20 16.45
N LEU A 322 -2.47 -9.30 16.65
CA LEU A 322 -2.96 -10.67 16.59
C LEU A 322 -3.37 -11.26 17.92
N ASN A 323 -3.25 -10.51 19.02
CA ASN A 323 -3.50 -11.04 20.35
C ASN A 323 -2.61 -12.24 20.71
N VAL A 324 -1.35 -12.21 20.28
CA VAL A 324 -0.33 -13.22 20.59
C VAL A 324 0.84 -12.57 21.34
N PRO A 325 1.67 -13.37 22.06
CA PRO A 325 2.86 -12.85 22.71
C PRO A 325 3.87 -12.27 21.71
N LEU A 326 4.62 -11.25 22.14
CA LEU A 326 5.79 -10.77 21.42
C LEU A 326 6.87 -11.86 21.39
N ASN A 327 7.61 -11.93 20.29
CA ASN A 327 8.77 -12.80 20.17
C ASN A 327 9.99 -12.24 20.93
N PHE A 328 10.10 -10.92 21.04
CA PHE A 328 11.19 -10.23 21.73
C PHE A 328 10.69 -9.33 22.86
N SER A 329 11.56 -9.01 23.81
CA SER A 329 11.24 -8.02 24.83
C SER A 329 11.06 -6.64 24.19
N LEU A 330 10.15 -5.82 24.72
CA LEU A 330 10.03 -4.42 24.30
C LEU A 330 11.31 -3.62 24.55
N CYS A 331 12.06 -4.03 25.58
CA CYS A 331 13.35 -3.45 25.95
C CYS A 331 14.53 -4.33 25.51
N GLU A 332 14.36 -5.15 24.47
CA GLU A 332 15.44 -5.94 23.88
C GLU A 332 16.64 -5.04 23.59
N ALA A 333 17.77 -5.31 24.24
CA ALA A 333 18.99 -4.55 24.06
C ALA A 333 19.66 -5.00 22.77
N PHE A 334 19.72 -4.11 21.77
CA PHE A 334 20.52 -4.32 20.57
C PHE A 334 21.04 -3.00 20.03
N ARG A 335 22.12 -3.07 19.27
CA ARG A 335 22.71 -1.89 18.62
C ARG A 335 21.83 -1.47 17.44
N GLN A 336 21.30 -0.25 17.51
CA GLN A 336 20.47 0.31 16.44
C GLN A 336 21.24 0.41 15.11
N PRO A 337 20.57 0.23 13.96
CA PRO A 337 21.15 0.50 12.65
C PRO A 337 21.69 1.92 12.57
N CYS A 338 22.78 2.12 11.84
CA CYS A 338 23.34 3.45 11.64
C CYS A 338 22.45 4.27 10.69
N ASP A 339 22.61 5.60 10.73
CA ASP A 339 21.95 6.51 9.79
C ASP A 339 22.39 6.27 8.34
N ASP A 340 21.65 6.86 7.40
CA ASP A 340 21.88 6.67 5.97
C ASP A 340 23.24 7.18 5.50
N ASP A 341 23.79 8.23 6.12
CA ASP A 341 25.07 8.80 5.70
C ASP A 341 26.25 7.97 6.22
N GLU A 342 26.16 7.47 7.46
CA GLU A 342 27.11 6.48 7.98
C GLU A 342 27.05 5.18 7.19
N PHE A 343 25.85 4.72 6.81
CA PHE A 343 25.70 3.52 6.00
C PHE A 343 26.34 3.66 4.61
N LYS A 344 26.16 4.81 3.96
CA LYS A 344 26.87 5.11 2.70
C LYS A 344 28.38 5.07 2.88
N ARG A 345 28.91 5.65 3.97
CA ARG A 345 30.36 5.60 4.24
C ARG A 345 30.87 4.18 4.41
N ILE A 346 30.15 3.34 5.18
CA ILE A 346 30.46 1.92 5.33
C ILE A 346 30.52 1.23 3.96
N LYS A 347 29.51 1.45 3.10
CA LYS A 347 29.41 0.88 1.76
C LYS A 347 30.57 1.29 0.83
N PHE A 348 31.06 2.52 0.97
CA PHE A 348 32.20 3.04 0.20
C PHE A 348 33.54 2.95 0.93
N ARG A 349 33.61 2.26 2.08
CA ARG A 349 34.82 2.11 2.92
C ARG A 349 35.49 3.44 3.26
N GLN A 350 34.67 4.44 3.55
CA GLN A 350 35.10 5.77 3.97
C GLN A 350 35.30 5.82 5.50
N PRO A 351 36.20 6.67 6.01
CA PRO A 351 36.39 6.83 7.45
C PRO A 351 35.11 7.34 8.13
N PRO A 352 34.86 6.97 9.40
CA PRO A 352 33.70 7.42 10.15
C PRO A 352 33.71 8.94 10.31
N LEU A 353 32.54 9.56 10.36
CA LEU A 353 32.44 10.99 10.66
C LEU A 353 32.67 11.25 12.15
N THR A 354 33.48 12.27 12.44
CA THR A 354 33.54 12.88 13.77
C THR A 354 32.30 13.77 13.92
N GLN A 355 31.21 13.24 14.47
CA GLN A 355 29.98 14.01 14.67
C GLN A 355 29.90 14.53 16.12
N THR A 356 29.54 15.80 16.25
CA THR A 356 29.30 16.47 17.55
C THR A 356 27.88 16.28 18.06
N PHE A 357 26.93 15.92 17.17
CA PHE A 357 25.52 15.70 17.48
C PHE A 357 25.02 14.40 16.87
N PRO A 358 24.02 13.73 17.50
CA PRO A 358 23.45 12.51 16.94
C PRO A 358 22.77 12.81 15.58
N PRO A 359 23.05 12.00 14.54
CA PRO A 359 22.52 12.24 13.21
C PRO A 359 21.04 11.87 13.12
N ALA A 360 20.34 12.45 12.13
CA ALA A 360 18.98 12.04 11.79
C ALA A 360 18.94 10.57 11.35
N ASN A 361 18.23 9.73 12.10
CA ASN A 361 18.11 8.30 11.81
C ASN A 361 16.64 7.89 11.71
N LEU A 362 16.16 7.74 10.47
CA LEU A 362 14.77 7.42 10.19
C LEU A 362 14.36 6.02 10.71
N ILE A 363 15.26 5.04 10.63
CA ILE A 363 15.00 3.68 11.11
C ILE A 363 14.85 3.67 12.63
N ASP A 364 15.74 4.36 13.34
CA ASP A 364 15.69 4.48 14.81
C ASP A 364 14.37 5.13 15.27
N GLU A 365 13.95 6.21 14.62
CA GLU A 365 12.68 6.87 14.94
C GLU A 365 11.44 5.97 14.69
N ILE A 366 11.43 5.20 13.59
CA ILE A 366 10.37 4.21 13.33
C ILE A 366 10.39 3.13 14.42
N LEU A 367 11.55 2.66 14.85
CA LEU A 367 11.68 1.64 15.88
C LEU A 367 11.21 2.15 17.25
N LYS A 368 11.49 3.41 17.61
CA LYS A 368 10.97 4.06 18.83
C LYS A 368 9.45 4.11 18.82
N LEU A 369 8.85 4.58 17.72
CA LEU A 369 7.38 4.65 17.59
C LEU A 369 6.74 3.25 17.57
N SER A 370 7.37 2.25 16.95
CA SER A 370 6.87 0.86 16.98
C SER A 370 6.85 0.26 18.38
N LYS A 371 7.83 0.62 19.23
CA LYS A 371 7.86 0.22 20.64
C LYS A 371 6.70 0.86 21.39
N LEU A 372 6.51 2.17 21.22
CA LEU A 372 5.41 2.91 21.83
C LEU A 372 4.04 2.38 21.41
N PHE A 373 3.87 2.05 20.12
CA PHE A 373 2.68 1.36 19.61
C PHE A 373 2.42 0.05 20.36
N ALA A 374 3.43 -0.83 20.47
CA ALA A 374 3.26 -2.11 21.14
C ALA A 374 2.95 -1.95 22.64
N GLN A 375 3.58 -0.98 23.32
CA GLN A 375 3.29 -0.62 24.72
C GLN A 375 1.83 -0.22 24.91
N ILE A 376 1.32 0.68 24.05
CA ILE A 376 -0.08 1.14 24.11
C ILE A 376 -1.05 -0.02 23.83
N CYS A 377 -0.78 -0.86 22.83
CA CYS A 377 -1.63 -2.02 22.54
C CYS A 377 -1.67 -3.02 23.69
N LEU A 378 -0.55 -3.25 24.39
CA LEU A 378 -0.49 -4.11 25.57
C LEU A 378 -1.20 -3.46 26.76
N PHE A 379 -1.02 -2.16 26.97
CA PHE A 379 -1.71 -1.40 28.02
C PHE A 379 -3.24 -1.50 27.85
N HIS A 380 -3.76 -1.32 26.62
CA HIS A 380 -5.19 -1.49 26.32
C HIS A 380 -5.71 -2.90 26.61
N ARG A 381 -4.84 -3.91 26.64
CA ARG A 381 -5.22 -5.31 26.81
C ARG A 381 -5.16 -5.76 28.26
N HIS A 382 -4.07 -5.44 28.95
CA HIS A 382 -3.73 -5.98 30.26
C HIS A 382 -3.60 -4.90 31.34
N GLY A 383 -3.70 -3.62 30.97
CA GLY A 383 -3.24 -2.51 31.80
C GLY A 383 -1.72 -2.33 31.72
N GLY A 384 -1.22 -1.27 32.38
CA GLY A 384 0.21 -1.03 32.48
C GLY A 384 0.84 -1.90 33.56
N GLU A 385 1.83 -2.71 33.20
CA GLU A 385 2.66 -3.45 34.16
C GLU A 385 3.76 -2.56 34.74
N VAL A 386 4.36 -1.69 33.91
CA VAL A 386 5.52 -0.86 34.26
C VAL A 386 5.24 0.63 34.01
N GLU A 387 4.61 0.96 32.88
CA GLU A 387 4.34 2.35 32.47
C GLU A 387 2.91 2.74 32.83
N THR A 388 2.74 3.96 33.34
CA THR A 388 1.41 4.56 33.53
C THR A 388 0.89 5.11 32.20
N TRP A 389 -0.42 5.35 32.13
CA TRP A 389 -1.01 5.98 30.94
C TRP A 389 -0.43 7.38 30.67
N GLN A 390 -0.15 8.12 31.75
CA GLN A 390 0.49 9.44 31.69
C GLN A 390 1.92 9.36 31.12
N ASP A 391 2.66 8.30 31.42
CA ASP A 391 4.00 8.11 30.86
C ASP A 391 3.94 7.91 29.34
N LEU A 392 2.97 7.12 28.85
CA LEU A 392 2.76 6.91 27.41
C LEU A 392 2.33 8.20 26.70
N GLU A 393 1.43 8.97 27.31
CA GLU A 393 1.01 10.29 26.80
C GLU A 393 2.19 11.28 26.77
N HIS A 394 3.03 11.28 27.81
CA HIS A 394 4.23 12.11 27.86
C HIS A 394 5.25 11.73 26.79
N GLN A 395 5.55 10.43 26.62
CA GLN A 395 6.45 9.94 25.57
C GLN A 395 5.97 10.36 24.17
N GLN A 396 4.66 10.28 23.92
CA GLN A 396 4.07 10.74 22.66
C GLN A 396 4.24 12.25 22.45
N LYS A 397 4.05 13.07 23.49
CA LYS A 397 4.19 14.54 23.42
C LYS A 397 5.63 15.03 23.29
N GLU A 398 6.59 14.30 23.85
CA GLU A 398 8.02 14.65 23.78
C GLU A 398 8.67 14.25 22.45
N TRP A 399 8.22 13.15 21.84
CA TRP A 399 8.78 12.66 20.57
C TRP A 399 8.90 13.74 19.47
N PRO A 400 7.85 14.52 19.12
CA PRO A 400 7.96 15.53 18.07
C PRO A 400 8.90 16.69 18.44
N LYS A 401 9.15 16.94 19.73
CA LYS A 401 10.07 17.98 20.21
C LYS A 401 11.53 17.54 20.11
N ALA A 402 11.78 16.24 20.27
CA ALA A 402 13.11 15.63 20.15
C ALA A 402 13.50 15.28 18.71
N LEU A 403 12.56 15.39 17.76
CA LEU A 403 12.76 15.00 16.37
C LEU A 403 13.73 15.93 15.65
N HIS A 404 14.71 15.36 14.95
CA HIS A 404 15.67 16.12 14.15
C HIS A 404 14.96 16.95 13.06
N GLU A 405 15.44 18.17 12.77
CA GLU A 405 14.77 19.12 11.87
C GLU A 405 14.49 18.55 10.48
N THR A 406 15.39 17.71 9.97
CA THR A 406 15.28 17.08 8.64
C THR A 406 14.23 15.98 8.58
N LEU A 407 13.77 15.48 9.74
CA LEU A 407 12.73 14.46 9.86
C LEU A 407 11.36 15.06 10.24
N VAL A 408 11.23 16.38 10.32
CA VAL A 408 9.93 17.02 10.59
C VAL A 408 9.05 16.99 9.35
N TYR A 409 7.76 16.63 9.49
CA TYR A 409 6.82 16.64 8.38
C TYR A 409 6.54 18.07 7.89
N ASN A 410 7.05 18.41 6.71
CA ASN A 410 6.76 19.64 5.99
C ASN A 410 7.07 19.44 4.48
N PRO A 411 6.60 20.35 3.60
CA PRO A 411 6.83 20.21 2.15
C PRO A 411 8.31 20.16 1.73
N ILE A 412 9.20 20.84 2.46
CA ILE A 412 10.65 20.88 2.14
C ILE A 412 11.28 19.51 2.40
N ASN A 413 11.04 18.94 3.58
CA ASN A 413 11.54 17.62 3.96
C ASN A 413 10.88 16.53 3.12
N PHE A 414 9.60 16.65 2.79
CA PHE A 414 8.92 15.75 1.84
C PHE A 414 9.69 15.66 0.52
N GLU A 415 10.04 16.80 -0.07
CA GLU A 415 10.81 16.83 -1.32
C GLU A 415 12.22 16.28 -1.16
N SER A 416 12.89 16.63 -0.05
CA SER A 416 14.22 16.12 0.26
C SER A 416 14.25 14.58 0.35
N HIS A 417 13.27 13.99 1.05
CA HIS A 417 13.12 12.54 1.17
C HIS A 417 12.67 11.89 -0.16
N ARG A 418 11.94 12.61 -1.02
CA ARG A 418 11.63 12.18 -2.39
C ARG A 418 12.89 12.01 -3.23
N ILE A 419 13.77 13.01 -3.21
CA ILE A 419 15.06 13.00 -3.94
C ILE A 419 16.00 11.92 -3.38
N ARG A 420 15.98 11.69 -2.06
CA ARG A 420 16.78 10.66 -1.39
C ARG A 420 16.22 9.24 -1.54
N HIS A 421 15.09 9.05 -2.23
CA HIS A 421 14.42 7.77 -2.42
C HIS A 421 14.02 7.04 -1.12
N ASN A 422 13.78 7.77 -0.03
CA ASN A 422 13.31 7.23 1.25
C ASN A 422 11.98 7.85 1.72
N LEU A 423 11.25 8.50 0.79
CA LEU A 423 9.95 9.13 1.06
C LEU A 423 8.92 8.16 1.66
N ARG A 424 8.92 6.88 1.26
CA ARG A 424 7.98 5.89 1.79
C ARG A 424 8.16 5.66 3.29
N GLN A 425 9.40 5.48 3.73
CA GLN A 425 9.76 5.37 5.15
C GLN A 425 9.42 6.66 5.91
N PHE A 426 9.69 7.81 5.31
CA PHE A 426 9.41 9.12 5.91
C PHE A 426 7.90 9.32 6.12
N MET A 427 7.06 8.94 5.14
CA MET A 427 5.61 8.98 5.30
C MET A 427 5.13 7.98 6.36
N TYR A 428 5.68 6.76 6.35
CA TYR A 428 5.32 5.75 7.35
C TYR A 428 5.65 6.20 8.78
N LEU A 429 6.79 6.87 9.00
CA LEU A 429 7.15 7.45 10.31
C LEU A 429 6.01 8.34 10.86
N HIS A 430 5.55 9.29 10.06
CA HIS A 430 4.53 10.24 10.51
C HIS A 430 3.15 9.62 10.62
N LEU A 431 2.79 8.69 9.72
CA LEU A 431 1.56 7.91 9.86
C LEU A 431 1.56 7.09 11.14
N LEU A 432 2.68 6.46 11.50
CA LEU A 432 2.83 5.70 12.74
C LEU A 432 2.74 6.60 13.98
N TYR A 433 3.37 7.78 13.95
CA TYR A 433 3.25 8.77 15.04
C TYR A 433 1.79 9.19 15.28
N HIS A 434 1.09 9.59 14.21
CA HIS A 434 -0.32 9.98 14.34
C HIS A 434 -1.19 8.79 14.76
N HIS A 435 -0.90 7.58 14.30
CA HIS A 435 -1.62 6.39 14.73
C HIS A 435 -1.47 6.10 16.21
N VAL A 436 -0.23 6.06 16.71
CA VAL A 436 0.09 5.95 18.14
C VAL A 436 -0.70 6.98 18.96
N SER A 437 -0.74 8.22 18.47
CA SER A 437 -1.46 9.31 19.11
C SER A 437 -2.97 9.08 19.13
N GLN A 438 -3.56 8.60 18.02
CA GLN A 438 -4.97 8.19 18.01
C GLN A 438 -5.25 7.14 19.07
N LEU A 439 -4.40 6.12 19.23
CA LEU A 439 -4.62 5.05 20.21
C LEU A 439 -4.58 5.55 21.66
N ILE A 440 -3.81 6.61 21.94
CA ILE A 440 -3.78 7.28 23.24
C ILE A 440 -5.07 8.10 23.47
N TYR A 441 -5.55 8.81 22.45
CA TYR A 441 -6.69 9.70 22.64
C TYR A 441 -8.06 9.05 22.37
N PHE A 442 -8.10 7.89 21.72
CA PHE A 442 -9.33 7.18 21.36
C PHE A 442 -10.27 6.91 22.55
N PRO A 443 -9.79 6.51 23.75
CA PRO A 443 -10.68 6.27 24.89
C PRO A 443 -11.49 7.51 25.31
N TYR A 444 -11.01 8.72 24.98
CA TYR A 444 -11.66 9.99 25.32
C TYR A 444 -12.73 10.42 24.31
N LEU A 445 -12.93 9.68 23.22
CA LEU A 445 -14.07 9.87 22.32
C LEU A 445 -15.41 9.47 22.98
N ARG A 446 -15.35 8.75 24.09
CA ARG A 446 -16.55 8.29 24.80
C ARG A 446 -17.19 9.50 25.48
N SER A 447 -18.43 9.82 25.11
CA SER A 447 -19.27 10.74 25.85
C SER A 447 -19.51 10.12 27.22
N SER A 448 -18.85 10.66 28.24
CA SER A 448 -19.23 10.33 29.61
C SER A 448 -20.67 10.79 29.77
N GLY A 449 -21.60 9.85 29.93
CA GLY A 449 -23.01 10.11 30.26
C GLY A 449 -23.21 10.71 31.66
N SER A 450 -22.23 11.48 32.15
CA SER A 450 -22.22 12.20 33.41
C SER A 450 -21.93 13.65 33.09
N GLU A 451 -22.66 14.57 33.72
CA GLU A 451 -22.54 16.04 33.61
C GLU A 451 -21.15 16.60 34.02
N LEU A 452 -20.12 15.75 34.16
CA LEU A 452 -18.75 16.06 34.58
C LEU A 452 -17.71 15.52 33.58
N THR A 453 -17.84 15.81 32.27
CA THR A 453 -16.67 15.71 31.38
C THR A 453 -15.70 16.82 31.73
N THR A 454 -14.47 16.47 32.16
CA THR A 454 -13.47 17.49 32.45
C THR A 454 -13.07 18.21 31.16
N GLU A 455 -12.71 19.49 31.26
CA GLU A 455 -12.21 20.25 30.09
C GLU A 455 -11.01 19.55 29.44
N THR A 456 -10.19 18.89 30.25
CA THR A 456 -9.06 18.08 29.79
C THR A 456 -9.46 16.90 28.91
N ASP A 457 -10.56 16.21 29.22
CA ASP A 457 -11.05 15.09 28.40
C ASP A 457 -11.61 15.58 27.06
N ARG A 458 -12.23 16.75 27.04
CA ARG A 458 -12.67 17.40 25.79
C ARG A 458 -11.49 17.75 24.90
N LEU A 459 -10.43 18.33 25.46
CA LEU A 459 -9.20 18.64 24.72
C LEU A 459 -8.58 17.37 24.12
N ARG A 460 -8.53 16.26 24.88
CA ARG A 460 -8.02 14.97 24.36
C ARG A 460 -8.88 14.39 23.23
N SER A 461 -10.21 14.55 23.30
CA SER A 461 -11.09 14.17 22.19
C SER A 461 -10.79 14.98 20.93
N LEU A 462 -10.54 16.29 21.07
CA LEU A 462 -10.10 17.15 19.96
C LEU A 462 -8.73 16.72 19.42
N ASP A 463 -7.78 16.38 20.28
CA ASP A 463 -6.47 15.85 19.87
C ASP A 463 -6.62 14.56 19.04
N CYS A 464 -7.52 13.65 19.43
CA CYS A 464 -7.81 12.44 18.65
C CYS A 464 -8.26 12.78 17.21
N ASN A 465 -9.18 13.74 17.07
CA ASN A 465 -9.68 14.22 15.78
C ASN A 465 -8.58 14.90 14.95
N PHE A 466 -7.72 15.69 15.59
CA PHE A 466 -6.57 16.30 14.95
C PHE A 466 -5.65 15.22 14.35
N HIS A 467 -5.26 14.21 15.12
CA HIS A 467 -4.37 13.15 14.62
C HIS A 467 -5.01 12.32 13.49
N ALA A 468 -6.32 12.05 13.53
CA ALA A 468 -7.05 11.38 12.44
C ALA A 468 -7.08 12.21 11.14
N SER A 469 -7.28 13.52 11.27
CA SER A 469 -7.25 14.44 10.12
C SER A 469 -5.86 14.48 9.49
N ARG A 470 -4.79 14.57 10.30
CA ARG A 470 -3.40 14.57 9.81
C ARG A 470 -3.03 13.29 9.06
N ILE A 471 -3.50 12.12 9.50
CA ILE A 471 -3.33 10.87 8.74
C ILE A 471 -3.96 10.99 7.35
N THR A 472 -5.18 11.50 7.30
CA THR A 472 -5.94 11.61 6.05
C THR A 472 -5.28 12.61 5.09
N GLU A 473 -4.82 13.74 5.61
CA GLU A 473 -4.05 14.74 4.86
C GLU A 473 -2.74 14.17 4.32
N ILE A 474 -1.97 13.42 5.13
CA ILE A 474 -0.71 12.80 4.70
C ILE A 474 -0.96 11.79 3.58
N VAL A 475 -1.98 10.95 3.72
CA VAL A 475 -2.37 9.95 2.70
C VAL A 475 -2.75 10.63 1.39
N GLN A 476 -3.63 11.63 1.46
CA GLN A 476 -4.07 12.38 0.28
C GLN A 476 -2.90 13.10 -0.39
N TYR A 477 -2.08 13.82 0.39
CA TYR A 477 -0.95 14.58 -0.14
C TYR A 477 0.10 13.69 -0.80
N SER A 478 0.40 12.53 -0.19
CA SER A 478 1.34 11.55 -0.75
C SER A 478 0.85 11.01 -2.09
N TYR A 479 -0.44 10.67 -2.19
CA TYR A 479 -1.03 10.20 -3.44
C TYR A 479 -1.04 11.29 -4.51
N MET A 480 -1.52 12.50 -4.19
CA MET A 480 -1.62 13.60 -5.16
C MET A 480 -0.27 14.12 -5.65
N THR A 481 0.75 14.11 -4.80
CA THR A 481 2.06 14.72 -5.10
C THR A 481 3.11 13.70 -5.58
N ALA A 482 3.03 12.46 -5.09
CA ALA A 482 4.03 11.42 -5.36
C ALA A 482 3.45 10.14 -5.99
N GLY A 483 2.13 10.04 -6.14
CA GLY A 483 1.49 8.96 -6.90
C GLY A 483 1.57 7.58 -6.24
N PHE A 484 1.62 7.50 -4.91
CA PHE A 484 1.63 6.21 -4.21
C PHE A 484 0.82 6.22 -2.91
N ASP A 485 0.35 5.03 -2.52
CA ASP A 485 -0.22 4.73 -1.21
C ASP A 485 0.72 3.81 -0.41
N ILE A 486 0.74 3.97 0.91
CA ILE A 486 1.34 2.99 1.82
C ILE A 486 0.41 1.77 1.87
N HIS A 487 0.96 0.57 2.04
CA HIS A 487 0.17 -0.67 2.03
C HIS A 487 0.80 -1.79 2.87
N ASN A 488 1.67 -1.42 3.81
CA ASN A 488 2.14 -2.36 4.82
C ASN A 488 0.99 -2.82 5.72
N VAL A 489 1.22 -3.86 6.50
CA VAL A 489 0.19 -4.47 7.36
C VAL A 489 -0.46 -3.41 8.26
N SER A 490 0.35 -2.59 8.94
CA SER A 490 -0.06 -1.56 9.91
C SER A 490 -1.04 -0.56 9.30
N PHE A 491 -0.85 -0.22 8.03
CA PHE A 491 -1.63 0.81 7.34
C PHE A 491 -3.14 0.56 7.37
N GLY A 492 -3.56 -0.70 7.30
CA GLY A 492 -4.97 -1.07 7.45
C GLY A 492 -5.59 -0.63 8.78
N GLN A 493 -4.87 -0.82 9.88
CA GLN A 493 -5.32 -0.40 11.21
C GLN A 493 -5.31 1.12 11.33
N ILE A 494 -4.27 1.78 10.80
CA ILE A 494 -4.14 3.23 10.79
C ILE A 494 -5.40 3.86 10.18
N LEU A 495 -5.79 3.38 8.99
CA LEU A 495 -6.97 3.88 8.30
C LEU A 495 -8.28 3.51 9.00
N THR A 496 -8.40 2.30 9.56
CA THR A 496 -9.63 1.87 10.23
C THR A 496 -9.88 2.66 11.51
N VAL A 497 -8.83 2.93 12.29
CA VAL A 497 -8.94 3.80 13.48
C VAL A 497 -9.26 5.23 13.05
N ALA A 498 -8.59 5.77 12.03
CA ALA A 498 -8.91 7.11 11.51
C ALA A 498 -10.36 7.24 11.03
N ALA A 499 -10.87 6.24 10.32
CA ALA A 499 -12.26 6.23 9.87
C ALA A 499 -13.24 6.15 11.05
N ALA A 500 -12.94 5.38 12.09
CA ALA A 500 -13.75 5.35 13.30
C ALA A 500 -13.79 6.71 14.03
N VAL A 501 -12.64 7.40 14.10
CA VAL A 501 -12.57 8.77 14.67
C VAL A 501 -13.38 9.75 13.84
N HIS A 502 -13.25 9.75 12.51
CA HIS A 502 -14.03 10.64 11.64
C HIS A 502 -15.53 10.32 11.69
N MET A 503 -15.91 9.06 11.82
CA MET A 503 -17.32 8.68 12.02
C MET A 503 -17.86 9.22 13.34
N HIS A 504 -17.08 9.11 14.42
CA HIS A 504 -17.42 9.76 15.68
C HIS A 504 -17.61 11.26 15.49
N ALA A 505 -16.68 11.94 14.81
CA ALA A 505 -16.77 13.36 14.52
C ALA A 505 -18.04 13.73 13.73
N CYS A 506 -18.43 12.94 12.72
CA CYS A 506 -19.69 13.11 12.00
C CYS A 506 -20.91 13.03 12.94
N LEU A 507 -20.92 12.06 13.85
CA LEU A 507 -22.02 11.83 14.79
C LEU A 507 -22.12 12.91 15.87
N THR A 508 -21.00 13.53 16.26
CA THR A 508 -20.93 14.56 17.31
C THR A 508 -20.82 15.99 16.78
N ALA A 509 -20.78 16.18 15.46
CA ALA A 509 -20.63 17.48 14.83
C ALA A 509 -21.70 18.48 15.30
N SER A 510 -21.25 19.67 15.72
CA SER A 510 -22.13 20.75 16.17
C SER A 510 -22.62 21.62 15.01
N SER A 511 -21.88 21.64 13.89
CA SER A 511 -22.23 22.36 12.67
C SER A 511 -22.26 21.42 11.46
N LYS A 512 -22.98 21.86 10.40
CA LYS A 512 -23.00 21.15 9.11
C LYS A 512 -21.61 21.09 8.48
N GLU A 513 -20.85 22.18 8.55
CA GLU A 513 -19.48 22.28 8.02
C GLU A 513 -18.52 21.25 8.65
N GLN A 514 -18.55 21.08 9.98
CA GLN A 514 -17.74 20.07 10.68
C GLN A 514 -18.08 18.64 10.23
N ARG A 515 -19.38 18.38 10.00
CA ARG A 515 -19.85 17.10 9.50
C ARG A 515 -19.36 16.84 8.08
N GLU A 516 -19.48 17.82 7.19
CA GLU A 516 -19.03 17.74 5.80
C GLU A 516 -17.52 17.52 5.71
N GLN A 517 -16.72 18.22 6.53
CA GLN A 517 -15.27 18.01 6.60
C GLN A 517 -14.92 16.57 6.98
N SER A 518 -15.60 16.02 8.00
CA SER A 518 -15.37 14.65 8.47
C SER A 518 -15.82 13.61 7.44
N GLN A 519 -16.92 13.87 6.72
CA GLN A 519 -17.38 13.04 5.60
C GLN A 519 -16.38 13.05 4.44
N ASN A 520 -15.79 14.19 4.11
CA ASN A 520 -14.74 14.28 3.09
C ASN A 520 -13.51 13.44 3.47
N HIS A 521 -13.10 13.47 4.74
CA HIS A 521 -12.01 12.60 5.21
C HIS A 521 -12.34 11.11 5.07
N LEU A 522 -13.59 10.69 5.37
CA LEU A 522 -14.03 9.31 5.15
C LEU A 522 -13.98 8.89 3.68
N LEU A 523 -14.33 9.80 2.75
CA LEU A 523 -14.22 9.55 1.31
C LEU A 523 -12.77 9.34 0.89
N ILE A 524 -11.83 10.17 1.37
CA ILE A 524 -10.40 10.02 1.09
C ILE A 524 -9.90 8.66 1.57
N ILE A 525 -10.28 8.23 2.78
CA ILE A 525 -9.90 6.91 3.32
C ILE A 525 -10.46 5.79 2.45
N THR A 526 -11.74 5.88 2.06
CA THR A 526 -12.40 4.87 1.24
C THR A 526 -11.75 4.76 -0.14
N ASP A 527 -11.44 5.89 -0.75
CA ASP A 527 -10.74 5.97 -2.03
C ASP A 527 -9.33 5.35 -1.94
N CYS A 528 -8.56 5.63 -0.89
CA CYS A 528 -7.27 4.98 -0.62
C CYS A 528 -7.38 3.46 -0.43
N LEU A 529 -8.37 2.99 0.34
CA LEU A 529 -8.63 1.56 0.52
C LEU A 529 -9.01 0.88 -0.80
N SER A 530 -9.78 1.56 -1.66
CA SER A 530 -10.18 1.04 -2.96
C SER A 530 -8.99 0.80 -3.91
N ARG A 531 -7.97 1.67 -3.88
CA ARG A 531 -6.74 1.48 -4.65
C ARG A 531 -5.83 0.40 -4.07
N THR A 532 -5.72 0.34 -2.74
CA THR A 532 -4.82 -0.63 -2.08
C THR A 532 -5.34 -2.07 -2.13
N ARG A 533 -6.66 -2.28 -2.14
CA ARG A 533 -7.26 -3.62 -2.26
C ARG A 533 -7.06 -4.27 -3.63
N GLU A 534 -6.77 -3.51 -4.70
CA GLU A 534 -6.51 -4.08 -6.03
C GLU A 534 -5.34 -5.08 -6.01
N HIS A 535 -4.33 -4.81 -5.19
CA HIS A 535 -3.09 -5.59 -5.11
C HIS A 535 -2.87 -6.27 -3.75
N CYS A 536 -3.51 -5.81 -2.67
CA CYS A 536 -3.34 -6.38 -1.33
C CYS A 536 -4.69 -6.87 -0.76
N ARG A 537 -4.91 -8.20 -0.78
CA ARG A 537 -6.17 -8.83 -0.33
C ARG A 537 -6.55 -8.55 1.12
N ILE A 538 -5.57 -8.27 1.99
CA ILE A 538 -5.88 -7.88 3.38
C ILE A 538 -6.82 -6.67 3.45
N PHE A 539 -6.74 -5.76 2.47
CA PHE A 539 -7.60 -4.58 2.42
C PHE A 539 -9.03 -4.89 1.98
N ASP A 540 -9.31 -5.99 1.27
CA ASP A 540 -10.70 -6.40 0.98
C ASP A 540 -11.47 -6.62 2.29
N ARG A 541 -10.82 -7.28 3.25
CA ARG A 541 -11.40 -7.52 4.58
C ARG A 541 -11.54 -6.21 5.37
N ILE A 542 -10.52 -5.36 5.36
CA ILE A 542 -10.53 -4.08 6.08
C ILE A 542 -11.65 -3.19 5.54
N SER A 543 -11.79 -3.07 4.21
CA SER A 543 -12.88 -2.36 3.56
C SER A 543 -14.23 -2.92 3.97
N ALA A 544 -14.45 -4.24 3.89
CA ALA A 544 -15.72 -4.84 4.27
C ALA A 544 -16.08 -4.60 5.75
N GLN A 545 -15.08 -4.64 6.65
CA GLN A 545 -15.27 -4.34 8.07
C GLN A 545 -15.62 -2.87 8.30
N LEU A 546 -14.94 -1.97 7.60
CA LEU A 546 -15.20 -0.54 7.68
C LEU A 546 -16.58 -0.20 7.12
N ASP A 547 -16.95 -0.75 5.96
CA ASP A 547 -18.27 -0.56 5.35
C ASP A 547 -19.36 -0.96 6.35
N LYS A 548 -19.27 -2.17 6.91
CA LYS A 548 -20.24 -2.65 7.90
C LYS A 548 -20.28 -1.73 9.13
N PHE A 549 -19.13 -1.27 9.62
CA PHE A 549 -19.06 -0.32 10.74
C PHE A 549 -19.77 1.01 10.43
N LEU A 550 -19.52 1.59 9.25
CA LEU A 550 -20.13 2.85 8.83
C LEU A 550 -21.65 2.70 8.65
N GLN A 551 -22.12 1.57 8.10
CA GLN A 551 -23.55 1.27 7.97
C GLN A 551 -24.26 1.29 9.33
N ILE A 552 -23.69 0.64 10.36
CA ILE A 552 -24.24 0.67 11.74
C ILE A 552 -24.40 2.09 12.23
N CYS A 553 -23.33 2.85 12.11
CA CYS A 553 -23.25 4.18 12.68
C CYS A 553 -24.24 5.13 11.97
N GLY A 554 -24.62 4.86 10.72
CA GLY A 554 -25.66 5.62 10.02
C GLY A 554 -27.09 5.09 10.17
N GLN A 555 -27.32 3.89 10.71
CA GLN A 555 -28.67 3.29 10.81
C GLN A 555 -29.47 3.68 12.08
N SER A 556 -28.88 4.31 13.10
CA SER A 556 -29.59 4.51 14.38
C SER A 556 -29.47 5.91 15.00
N SER A 557 -30.57 6.39 15.59
CA SER A 557 -30.60 7.54 16.52
C SER A 557 -29.80 7.30 17.81
N SER A 558 -29.32 6.06 18.04
CA SER A 558 -28.48 5.63 19.16
C SER A 558 -26.99 5.46 18.82
N SER A 559 -26.54 5.84 17.62
CA SER A 559 -25.18 5.53 17.12
C SER A 559 -24.03 6.13 17.94
N ARG A 560 -24.27 7.22 18.68
CA ARG A 560 -23.29 7.75 19.66
C ARG A 560 -22.95 6.75 20.76
N ASN A 561 -23.93 5.93 21.15
CA ASN A 561 -23.74 4.89 22.16
C ASN A 561 -22.75 3.79 21.73
N VAL A 562 -22.41 3.66 20.44
CA VAL A 562 -21.42 2.66 19.99
C VAL A 562 -20.06 2.91 20.66
N PHE A 563 -19.65 4.17 20.75
CA PHE A 563 -18.41 4.55 21.41
C PHE A 563 -18.55 4.44 22.93
N ASP A 564 -19.69 4.86 23.49
CA ASP A 564 -19.90 4.91 24.94
C ASP A 564 -20.09 3.54 25.57
N LYS A 565 -20.84 2.64 24.92
CA LYS A 565 -21.20 1.32 25.45
C LYS A 565 -20.18 0.24 25.10
N ASN A 566 -19.41 0.39 24.01
CA ASN A 566 -18.44 -0.62 23.60
C ASN A 566 -17.03 -0.32 24.12
N GLN A 567 -16.77 -0.72 25.37
CA GLN A 567 -15.44 -0.65 26.00
C GLN A 567 -14.34 -1.40 25.22
N ARG A 568 -14.72 -2.31 24.31
CA ARG A 568 -13.80 -3.15 23.53
C ARG A 568 -13.67 -2.68 22.08
N LEU A 569 -14.27 -1.56 21.69
CA LEU A 569 -14.31 -1.08 20.30
C LEU A 569 -12.91 -0.94 19.71
N LEU A 570 -12.01 -0.27 20.43
CA LEU A 570 -10.62 -0.07 19.98
C LEU A 570 -9.90 -1.42 19.80
N ARG A 571 -10.07 -2.35 20.76
CA ARG A 571 -9.49 -3.69 20.68
C ARG A 571 -10.00 -4.48 19.48
N GLN A 572 -11.28 -4.32 19.14
CA GLN A 572 -11.88 -4.93 17.95
C GLN A 572 -11.25 -4.34 16.69
N ILE A 573 -11.31 -3.02 16.53
CA ILE A 573 -10.79 -2.32 15.33
C ILE A 573 -9.29 -2.59 15.10
N LEU A 574 -8.50 -2.75 16.16
CA LEU A 574 -7.08 -3.07 16.06
C LEU A 574 -6.78 -4.53 15.68
N HIS A 575 -7.75 -5.45 15.64
CA HIS A 575 -7.43 -6.86 15.47
C HIS A 575 -7.37 -7.31 13.99
N TYR A 576 -6.24 -7.88 13.56
CA TYR A 576 -6.14 -8.54 12.25
C TYR A 576 -6.77 -9.92 12.27
N GLY A 577 -8.05 -10.02 11.95
CA GLY A 577 -8.73 -11.31 11.92
C GLY A 577 -9.97 -11.34 12.79
N THR A 578 -10.64 -12.49 12.87
CA THR A 578 -11.67 -12.70 13.87
C THR A 578 -10.94 -13.07 15.16
N ALA A 579 -11.12 -12.28 16.22
CA ALA A 579 -10.65 -12.66 17.56
C ALA A 579 -11.26 -14.01 18.01
N TYR A 580 -12.27 -14.49 17.26
CA TYR A 580 -13.15 -15.61 17.54
C TYR A 580 -12.99 -16.81 16.61
N GLU A 581 -12.06 -16.79 15.65
CA GLU A 581 -11.50 -18.06 15.17
C GLU A 581 -10.70 -18.64 16.34
N TYR A 582 -11.41 -19.25 17.30
CA TYR A 582 -10.82 -20.15 18.27
C TYR A 582 -10.14 -21.23 17.44
N MET A 583 -8.82 -21.14 17.30
CA MET A 583 -8.03 -22.35 17.09
C MET A 583 -8.13 -23.11 18.41
N ASN A 584 -9.23 -23.83 18.61
CA ASN A 584 -9.31 -24.83 19.65
C ASN A 584 -8.13 -25.78 19.41
N HIS A 585 -7.33 -26.07 20.44
CA HIS A 585 -6.23 -27.04 20.37
C HIS A 585 -6.71 -28.37 19.78
N GLN A 586 -7.98 -28.72 19.98
CA GLN A 586 -8.61 -29.91 19.41
C GLN A 586 -8.73 -29.87 17.89
N ASN A 587 -8.95 -28.69 17.29
CA ASN A 587 -9.22 -28.57 15.85
C ASN A 587 -7.99 -28.09 15.08
N SER A 588 -6.92 -27.64 15.75
CA SER A 588 -5.69 -27.14 15.10
C SER A 588 -5.92 -26.09 13.99
N GLY A 589 -7.04 -25.35 14.05
CA GLY A 589 -7.45 -24.43 12.99
C GLY A 589 -7.88 -25.09 11.67
N ARG A 590 -8.13 -26.41 11.65
CA ARG A 590 -8.80 -27.15 10.57
C ARG A 590 -10.25 -27.35 10.99
N LEU A 591 -11.21 -26.77 10.26
CA LEU A 591 -12.62 -27.14 10.43
C LEU A 591 -12.80 -28.57 9.92
N GLU A 592 -13.19 -29.50 10.79
CA GLU A 592 -13.73 -30.78 10.33
C GLU A 592 -15.06 -30.50 9.62
N ALA A 593 -15.23 -31.05 8.41
CA ALA A 593 -16.53 -31.10 7.78
C ALA A 593 -17.49 -31.83 8.74
N PRO A 594 -18.67 -31.26 9.06
CA PRO A 594 -19.51 -31.80 10.11
C PRO A 594 -19.91 -33.24 9.77
N SER A 595 -19.34 -34.19 10.48
CA SER A 595 -19.76 -35.58 10.47
C SER A 595 -20.88 -35.74 11.50
N ASN A 596 -22.09 -35.96 11.00
CA ASN A 596 -23.24 -36.52 11.71
C ASN A 596 -23.51 -35.95 13.12
N ALA A 597 -24.08 -34.75 13.19
CA ALA A 597 -24.90 -34.34 14.32
C ALA A 597 -26.35 -34.19 13.85
N SER A 598 -27.24 -34.89 14.54
CA SER A 598 -28.66 -35.11 14.28
C SER A 598 -29.48 -33.84 14.00
N SER A 599 -30.20 -33.90 12.88
CA SER A 599 -31.44 -33.21 12.50
C SER A 599 -32.13 -32.35 13.58
N GLU A 600 -31.74 -31.07 13.67
CA GLU A 600 -32.69 -29.96 13.74
C GLU A 600 -32.22 -28.89 12.75
N ALA A 601 -32.61 -29.10 11.49
CA ALA A 601 -32.34 -28.18 10.41
C ALA A 601 -33.24 -26.95 10.57
N ILE A 602 -32.69 -25.85 11.07
CA ILE A 602 -33.23 -24.52 10.76
C ILE A 602 -32.81 -24.25 9.31
N THR A 603 -33.72 -24.57 8.39
CA THR A 603 -33.63 -24.22 6.97
C THR A 603 -33.28 -22.73 6.83
N PRO A 604 -32.21 -22.37 6.10
CA PRO A 604 -32.00 -20.98 5.70
C PRO A 604 -33.14 -20.59 4.76
N PRO A 605 -33.69 -19.35 4.86
CA PRO A 605 -34.74 -18.96 3.95
C PRO A 605 -34.18 -18.89 2.54
N HIS A 606 -34.73 -19.74 1.66
CA HIS A 606 -34.59 -19.58 0.22
C HIS A 606 -35.10 -18.18 -0.18
N GLY A 607 -34.20 -17.36 -0.72
CA GLY A 607 -34.55 -16.02 -1.17
C GLY A 607 -33.44 -15.39 -2.00
N SER A 608 -33.48 -15.69 -3.30
CA SER A 608 -32.89 -14.96 -4.44
C SER A 608 -31.38 -14.70 -4.49
N ALA A 609 -30.80 -15.22 -5.58
CA ALA A 609 -29.64 -14.75 -6.32
C ALA A 609 -28.85 -13.59 -5.70
N SER A 610 -27.56 -13.85 -5.47
CA SER A 610 -26.49 -12.87 -5.32
C SER A 610 -26.68 -11.68 -6.26
N THR A 611 -27.31 -10.61 -5.76
CA THR A 611 -27.13 -9.28 -6.31
C THR A 611 -25.68 -8.89 -6.08
N PRO A 612 -24.98 -8.33 -7.08
CA PRO A 612 -23.69 -7.72 -6.81
C PRO A 612 -23.91 -6.65 -5.75
N ILE A 613 -23.21 -6.76 -4.61
CA ILE A 613 -23.14 -5.69 -3.63
C ILE A 613 -22.51 -4.51 -4.39
N ALA A 614 -23.35 -3.57 -4.84
CA ALA A 614 -22.88 -2.29 -5.37
C ALA A 614 -21.98 -1.65 -4.31
N PRO A 615 -20.94 -0.89 -4.67
CA PRO A 615 -20.13 -0.19 -3.69
C PRO A 615 -21.05 0.77 -2.93
N VAL A 616 -21.40 0.41 -1.69
CA VAL A 616 -22.46 1.08 -0.93
C VAL A 616 -22.02 2.47 -0.49
N LEU A 617 -20.77 2.87 -0.61
CA LEU A 617 -20.26 4.17 -0.15
C LEU A 617 -20.15 5.22 -1.28
N SER A 618 -21.24 5.52 -1.97
CA SER A 618 -21.33 6.73 -2.80
C SER A 618 -21.54 7.97 -1.91
N ALA A 619 -21.21 9.16 -2.41
CA ALA A 619 -21.54 10.41 -1.71
C ALA A 619 -23.04 10.51 -1.38
N GLU A 620 -23.89 9.94 -2.24
CA GLU A 620 -25.34 9.83 -2.05
C GLU A 620 -25.72 8.90 -0.89
N TYR A 621 -24.98 7.82 -0.65
CA TYR A 621 -25.20 6.95 0.51
C TYR A 621 -24.83 7.63 1.83
N ILE A 622 -23.73 8.39 1.83
CA ILE A 622 -23.34 9.19 3.00
C ILE A 622 -24.38 10.28 3.30
N ASP A 623 -25.01 10.86 2.26
CA ASP A 623 -26.11 11.82 2.41
C ASP A 623 -27.44 11.14 2.83
N TRP A 624 -27.67 9.90 2.39
CA TRP A 624 -28.78 9.04 2.83
C TRP A 624 -28.66 8.67 4.33
N LEU A 625 -27.46 8.36 4.82
CA LEU A 625 -27.22 8.11 6.25
C LEU A 625 -27.58 9.34 7.13
N ALA A 626 -27.53 10.55 6.57
CA ALA A 626 -27.87 11.78 7.28
C ALA A 626 -29.38 12.04 7.40
N THR A 627 -30.21 11.36 6.60
CA THR A 627 -31.64 11.69 6.43
C THR A 627 -32.62 10.67 7.04
N ASN A 628 -32.20 9.44 7.33
CA ASN A 628 -33.14 8.34 7.67
C ASN A 628 -32.82 7.59 8.99
N ALA A 629 -32.57 8.32 10.08
CA ALA A 629 -32.09 7.78 11.37
C ALA A 629 -33.15 7.14 12.30
N ASP A 630 -34.22 6.52 11.78
CA ASP A 630 -35.29 5.94 12.59
C ASP A 630 -35.61 4.48 12.20
N SER A 631 -34.99 3.52 12.89
CA SER A 631 -35.67 2.43 13.64
C SER A 631 -34.79 1.18 13.91
N VAL A 632 -35.11 0.56 15.06
CA VAL A 632 -34.81 -0.81 15.56
C VAL A 632 -33.47 -1.09 16.28
N ASP A 633 -33.64 -1.63 17.49
CA ASP A 633 -32.65 -2.15 18.44
C ASP A 633 -31.91 -3.41 17.95
N ALA A 634 -30.58 -3.36 17.87
CA ALA A 634 -29.72 -4.53 17.68
C ALA A 634 -28.33 -4.39 18.36
N PHE A 635 -28.24 -3.65 19.46
CA PHE A 635 -26.94 -3.29 20.06
C PHE A 635 -26.62 -4.07 21.34
N GLN A 636 -26.29 -5.35 21.18
CA GLN A 636 -25.44 -6.04 22.15
C GLN A 636 -24.31 -6.77 21.41
N ASN A 637 -23.10 -6.26 21.60
CA ASN A 637 -21.81 -6.78 21.14
C ASN A 637 -21.52 -6.66 19.63
N CYS A 638 -20.58 -5.77 19.26
CA CYS A 638 -19.89 -5.75 17.95
C CYS A 638 -19.02 -7.00 17.70
N ALA A 639 -19.30 -8.14 18.35
CA ALA A 639 -18.71 -9.44 18.05
C ALA A 639 -19.00 -9.86 16.58
N TRP A 640 -20.03 -9.29 15.98
CA TRP A 640 -20.45 -9.54 14.61
C TRP A 640 -19.61 -8.85 13.52
N LEU A 641 -18.69 -7.92 13.86
CA LEU A 641 -17.66 -7.43 12.91
C LEU A 641 -16.79 -8.59 12.37
N TYR A 642 -17.01 -9.78 12.93
CA TYR A 642 -16.28 -11.01 12.73
C TYR A 642 -17.21 -12.23 12.53
N SER A 643 -18.54 -12.06 12.55
CA SER A 643 -19.49 -13.14 12.24
C SER A 643 -19.88 -13.07 10.78
N ASP A 644 -18.99 -13.56 9.93
CA ASP A 644 -19.35 -14.37 8.77
C ASP A 644 -18.17 -15.31 8.50
N SER A 645 -18.34 -16.54 8.92
CA SER A 645 -17.44 -17.65 8.67
C SER A 645 -17.46 -18.00 7.18
N SER A 646 -16.51 -17.51 6.39
CA SER A 646 -15.92 -18.28 5.28
C SER A 646 -14.78 -17.50 4.60
N LEU A 647 -13.55 -17.91 4.88
CA LEU A 647 -12.56 -18.16 3.84
C LEU A 647 -11.74 -19.37 4.29
N ASN A 648 -12.45 -20.49 4.32
CA ASN A 648 -11.95 -21.83 4.49
C ASN A 648 -11.15 -22.29 3.24
N ASP A 649 -10.42 -21.40 2.56
CA ASP A 649 -9.62 -21.71 1.38
C ASP A 649 -8.16 -21.32 1.61
N LEU A 650 -7.43 -22.24 2.23
CA LEU A 650 -6.04 -22.57 1.86
C LEU A 650 -5.60 -23.91 2.48
N TYR A 651 -6.54 -24.76 2.90
CA TYR A 651 -6.32 -26.18 3.17
C TYR A 651 -6.66 -27.08 1.97
N SER A 652 -6.80 -26.52 0.77
CA SER A 652 -6.87 -27.26 -0.49
C SER A 652 -5.54 -27.22 -1.26
N LEU A 653 -4.42 -27.46 -0.57
CA LEU A 653 -3.25 -28.07 -1.22
C LEU A 653 -3.46 -29.59 -1.15
N CYS A 654 -4.43 -30.09 -1.91
CA CYS A 654 -4.47 -31.51 -2.24
C CYS A 654 -3.63 -31.72 -3.49
N PHE A 655 -2.61 -32.54 -3.30
CA PHE A 655 -1.67 -33.04 -4.28
C PHE A 655 -2.41 -33.75 -5.43
N THR A 656 -2.05 -33.40 -6.66
CA THR A 656 -1.99 -34.38 -7.74
C THR A 656 -0.59 -34.26 -8.34
N GLU A 657 0.32 -35.11 -7.88
CA GLU A 657 1.46 -35.48 -8.71
C GLU A 657 0.92 -36.03 -10.04
N PRO A 658 1.52 -35.72 -11.20
CA PRO A 658 1.20 -36.45 -12.41
C PRO A 658 1.66 -37.90 -12.19
N ILE A 659 0.69 -38.80 -11.99
CA ILE A 659 0.90 -40.23 -12.12
C ILE A 659 1.29 -40.46 -13.59
N PHE A 660 2.58 -40.59 -13.85
CA PHE A 660 3.04 -41.31 -15.04
C PHE A 660 2.68 -42.77 -14.83
N PRO A 661 1.85 -43.41 -15.67
CA PRO A 661 1.80 -44.85 -15.68
C PRO A 661 3.15 -45.35 -16.21
N ALA A 662 3.96 -45.86 -15.29
CA ALA A 662 5.04 -46.77 -15.64
C ALA A 662 4.41 -47.96 -16.37
N ASN A 663 4.82 -48.15 -17.62
CA ASN A 663 4.58 -49.37 -18.36
C ASN A 663 5.02 -50.57 -17.54
N GLY A 664 4.13 -51.57 -17.45
CA GLY A 664 4.47 -52.87 -16.91
C GLY A 664 3.27 -53.80 -16.91
N MET A 665 3.03 -54.48 -18.03
CA MET A 665 3.20 -55.93 -18.11
C MET A 665 2.90 -56.44 -19.53
N PHE A 666 3.87 -57.20 -20.06
CA PHE A 666 4.01 -57.84 -21.38
C PHE A 666 4.54 -57.00 -22.54
#